data_AF-A0A4U0XB89-F1
#
_entry.id   AF-A0A4U0XB89-F1
#
_cell.length_a   1.000
_cell.length_b   1.000
_cell.length_c   1.000
_cell.angle_alpha   90.00
_cell.angle_beta   90.00
_cell.angle_gamma   90.00
#
_symmetry.space_group_name_H-M   'P 1'
#
loop_
_entity.id
_entity.type
_entity.pdbx_description
1 polymer ?
#
loop_
_entity_poly.entity_id
_entity_poly.type
_entity_poly.pdbx_seq_one_letter_code
_entity_poly.pdbx_strand_id
1 'polypeptide(L)'
;MADHAESLQAGLKGFIDSEEFTDITIRCSDGQELKAHKIVLCCQSPVLAAACNGHFLEASSGVIDLENDDAETVRAMVHYLYHSDYKHEDHEGSAGTLVLHAHVYAIAGKYDIPALLKLAEDHFRDNVFETWDTNMAAFTHAISVVYSSTRSKCRRLRYIVVIVSKKHLDYLLTNVEFEEVLSTHVEFAVDLLKRFSSPPKNKPLHHFFDSAQYSDLKIRCSDGHEIKVHRVVLSSQSPVFAAACHGPLREALSGVIDLDDDIPYAVHAMLHWFYHFDYNHDSKGRETPTSTHVQAIAPDDKGKLQLDQHIDKKQKVDRQAGNAQVESDVSPLVFHVRTYAIADKYDLPALKDLARSKFAAVAVNVWNSASFTPAIRSIYATTPSTDRGLRDVVTSVAQAHITALLQDRSDFAAVLKEIAEFAADLVALMAKGYQPVERFQFTVRCGNGNCLDSGEYSDFRIITGGSCVYKLHKIVLSSQSSVFAAACNGIYPPQFPLDPETGAMEISSEFHDPKAVFSMVYFLYHFSYSDDYPPRIVHVYNIAQAFDISALEALAIQRFEEAAIDQWDTDGFADAIEELYDTEPNQENGLRNAILRISASHLDALLQQRGSFYRFLKSSGQFGADMVEYLMKSRQPAVRTEFKVDLTNQTFTMKILIAPSGFKESLSPHTAAQCIETGIRRALPTAETHKAPLVDGGEGFVLALVAATGGELRRVVVTGPVRQRVRSHYGFLGGCGPKTAVVEMAASAGLRLVPGDQRNPCLTTTYGVGETIVAAMSAGTERILVGCGDSGTCDGGMGMAQALGARFVDRNGGQLPLAAGGASLAHLAAIGLAGLHPRLRHVAIDVACNWQNLLCGPQGVARVFGQQKGATPAQVEELSAALDNYAAVLEQEVGFDVSHAPGSGASGGLAAGLLMIGATLHPWYQLILPYFHLDCLLAHCDLVFTAEGGLDAQTARGKIPAEVARRAKFRGRPVIALAGTIGENAAVNYEVGIDAFASVMQAPTTLEDAMQDAERLLVEGAESAMRMVMVGAFVSRRAERELESKRCECDLADEFARL
;
A
#
# COMPACT_ATOMS: atom_id res chain seq x y z
N MET A 1 -21.35 -27.09 -33.48
CA MET A 1 -20.83 -25.70 -33.54
C MET A 1 -19.33 -25.68 -33.77
N ALA A 2 -18.54 -26.48 -33.03
CA ALA A 2 -17.10 -26.68 -33.31
C ALA A 2 -16.84 -27.11 -34.77
N ASP A 3 -17.53 -28.16 -35.26
CA ASP A 3 -17.39 -28.62 -36.66
C ASP A 3 -17.73 -27.54 -37.72
N HIS A 4 -18.66 -26.64 -37.40
CA HIS A 4 -19.03 -25.55 -38.31
C HIS A 4 -18.00 -24.42 -38.30
N ALA A 5 -17.42 -24.12 -37.14
CA ALA A 5 -16.32 -23.17 -36.99
C ALA A 5 -15.05 -23.70 -37.68
N GLU A 6 -14.72 -24.99 -37.51
CA GLU A 6 -13.61 -25.65 -38.19
C GLU A 6 -13.82 -25.71 -39.71
N SER A 7 -15.04 -26.00 -40.16
CA SER A 7 -15.38 -25.97 -41.60
C SER A 7 -15.30 -24.56 -42.19
N LEU A 8 -15.71 -23.52 -41.45
CA LEU A 8 -15.60 -22.13 -41.87
C LEU A 8 -14.12 -21.69 -41.92
N GLN A 9 -13.34 -22.07 -40.90
CA GLN A 9 -11.92 -21.78 -40.82
C GLN A 9 -11.12 -22.52 -41.91
N ALA A 10 -11.47 -23.76 -42.23
CA ALA A 10 -10.91 -24.49 -43.36
C ALA A 10 -11.22 -23.82 -44.71
N GLY A 11 -12.42 -23.25 -44.86
CA GLY A 11 -12.79 -22.43 -46.01
C GLY A 11 -11.97 -21.14 -46.11
N LEU A 12 -11.81 -20.42 -44.99
CA LEU A 12 -10.99 -19.20 -44.92
C LEU A 12 -9.51 -19.46 -45.26
N LYS A 13 -8.94 -20.58 -44.79
CA LYS A 13 -7.58 -21.01 -45.15
C LYS A 13 -7.40 -21.19 -46.65
N GLY A 14 -8.40 -21.72 -47.36
CA GLY A 14 -8.32 -21.88 -48.81
C GLY A 14 -8.32 -20.56 -49.60
N PHE A 15 -8.94 -19.50 -49.06
CA PHE A 15 -9.08 -18.22 -49.77
C PHE A 15 -7.81 -17.37 -49.77
N ILE A 16 -6.93 -17.50 -48.77
CA ILE A 16 -5.65 -16.77 -48.79
C ILE A 16 -4.69 -17.34 -49.83
N ASP A 17 -4.74 -18.65 -50.10
CA ASP A 17 -3.91 -19.31 -51.10
C ASP A 17 -4.46 -19.16 -52.53
N SER A 18 -5.78 -19.05 -52.70
CA SER A 18 -6.41 -18.92 -54.02
C SER A 18 -6.54 -17.47 -54.52
N GLU A 19 -6.40 -16.49 -53.62
CA GLU A 19 -6.63 -15.05 -53.84
C GLU A 19 -8.06 -14.69 -54.33
N GLU A 20 -8.98 -15.65 -54.35
CA GLU A 20 -10.36 -15.43 -54.78
C GLU A 20 -11.09 -14.51 -53.80
N PHE A 21 -11.84 -13.53 -54.32
CA PHE A 21 -12.63 -12.56 -53.54
C PHE A 21 -11.82 -11.55 -52.70
N THR A 22 -10.51 -11.47 -52.91
CA THR A 22 -9.67 -10.47 -52.25
C THR A 22 -10.07 -9.05 -52.66
N ASP A 23 -10.25 -8.18 -51.67
CA ASP A 23 -10.78 -6.82 -51.81
C ASP A 23 -9.86 -5.76 -51.15
N ILE A 24 -8.69 -6.20 -50.67
CA ILE A 24 -7.63 -5.36 -50.13
C ILE A 24 -6.25 -5.96 -50.38
N THR A 25 -5.26 -5.11 -50.57
CA THR A 25 -3.85 -5.49 -50.73
C THR A 25 -3.01 -4.92 -49.59
N ILE A 26 -2.14 -5.73 -48.99
CA ILE A 26 -1.15 -5.27 -48.01
C ILE A 26 0.21 -5.20 -48.70
N ARG A 27 0.84 -4.02 -48.72
CA ARG A 27 2.19 -3.84 -49.26
C ARG A 27 3.21 -3.96 -48.12
N CYS A 28 4.16 -4.89 -48.28
CA CYS A 28 5.24 -5.11 -47.32
C CYS A 28 6.47 -4.25 -47.66
N SER A 29 7.37 -4.11 -46.68
CA SER A 29 8.63 -3.36 -46.81
C SER A 29 9.61 -3.93 -47.84
N ASP A 30 9.48 -5.21 -48.21
CA ASP A 30 10.26 -5.85 -49.27
C ASP A 30 9.67 -5.63 -50.69
N GLY A 31 8.60 -4.84 -50.79
CA GLY A 31 7.89 -4.54 -52.03
C GLY A 31 6.94 -5.66 -52.49
N GLN A 32 6.80 -6.76 -51.74
CA GLN A 32 5.80 -7.78 -52.02
C GLN A 32 4.40 -7.31 -51.62
N GLU A 33 3.40 -7.74 -52.40
CA GLU A 33 1.99 -7.45 -52.13
C GLU A 33 1.26 -8.72 -51.71
N LEU A 34 0.58 -8.68 -50.57
CA LEU A 34 -0.27 -9.76 -50.07
C LEU A 34 -1.74 -9.42 -50.35
N LYS A 35 -2.42 -10.27 -51.14
CA LYS A 35 -3.86 -10.14 -51.35
C LYS A 35 -4.63 -10.68 -50.14
N ALA A 36 -5.60 -9.93 -49.65
CA ALA A 36 -6.34 -10.27 -48.44
C ALA A 36 -7.82 -9.83 -48.53
N HIS A 37 -8.58 -10.18 -47.49
CA HIS A 37 -10.00 -9.92 -47.37
C HIS A 37 -10.27 -8.94 -46.22
N LYS A 38 -10.89 -7.79 -46.52
CA LYS A 38 -11.26 -6.78 -45.53
C LYS A 38 -12.05 -7.39 -44.38
N ILE A 39 -13.00 -8.27 -44.68
CA ILE A 39 -13.82 -8.93 -43.64
C ILE A 39 -12.98 -9.75 -42.66
N VAL A 40 -11.91 -10.40 -43.12
CA VAL A 40 -11.04 -11.22 -42.25
C VAL A 40 -10.14 -10.33 -41.40
N LEU A 41 -9.56 -9.27 -42.00
CA LEU A 41 -8.68 -8.33 -41.30
C LEU A 41 -9.45 -7.50 -40.27
N CYS A 42 -10.58 -6.89 -40.66
CA CYS A 42 -11.33 -5.98 -39.83
C CYS A 42 -12.06 -6.66 -38.66
N CYS A 43 -12.46 -7.93 -38.80
CA CYS A 43 -13.08 -8.66 -37.69
C CYS A 43 -12.11 -8.99 -36.55
N GLN A 44 -10.80 -8.96 -36.81
CA GLN A 44 -9.77 -9.41 -35.86
C GLN A 44 -8.83 -8.30 -35.38
N SER A 45 -8.86 -7.13 -36.03
CA SER A 45 -8.09 -5.95 -35.64
C SER A 45 -8.97 -4.69 -35.75
N PRO A 46 -9.29 -4.03 -34.62
CA PRO A 46 -9.96 -2.73 -34.62
C PRO A 46 -9.15 -1.65 -35.35
N VAL A 47 -7.82 -1.74 -35.33
CA VAL A 47 -6.91 -0.81 -36.01
C VAL A 47 -7.03 -0.97 -37.52
N LEU A 48 -6.98 -2.19 -38.04
CA LEU A 48 -7.19 -2.46 -39.47
C LEU A 48 -8.64 -2.15 -39.88
N ALA A 49 -9.61 -2.37 -39.00
CA ALA A 49 -11.00 -1.96 -39.22
C ALA A 49 -11.16 -0.45 -39.38
N ALA A 50 -10.46 0.34 -38.55
CA ALA A 50 -10.46 1.79 -38.66
C ALA A 50 -9.70 2.28 -39.91
N ALA A 51 -8.62 1.61 -40.31
CA ALA A 51 -7.91 1.93 -41.55
C ALA A 51 -8.78 1.66 -42.79
N CYS A 52 -9.55 0.57 -42.78
CA CYS A 52 -10.42 0.19 -43.89
C CYS A 52 -11.76 0.97 -43.92
N ASN A 53 -12.18 1.58 -42.80
CA ASN A 53 -13.44 2.30 -42.66
C ASN A 53 -13.19 3.77 -42.27
N GLY A 54 -13.39 4.71 -43.20
CA GLY A 54 -13.37 6.14 -42.87
C GLY A 54 -12.73 7.02 -43.94
N HIS A 55 -12.03 8.07 -43.50
CA HIS A 55 -11.40 9.08 -44.35
C HIS A 55 -9.92 8.78 -44.67
N PHE A 56 -9.43 7.60 -44.31
CA PHE A 56 -8.05 7.18 -44.56
C PHE A 56 -7.84 6.76 -46.02
N LEU A 57 -6.60 6.88 -46.51
CA LEU A 57 -6.26 6.64 -47.92
C LEU A 57 -6.63 5.20 -48.31
N GLU A 58 -6.36 4.27 -47.40
CA GLU A 58 -6.56 2.82 -47.46
C GLU A 58 -8.01 2.44 -47.77
N ALA A 59 -8.98 3.20 -47.24
CA ALA A 59 -10.40 3.00 -47.51
C ALA A 59 -10.76 3.27 -48.98
N SER A 60 -10.06 4.22 -49.62
CA SER A 60 -10.27 4.61 -51.03
C SER A 60 -9.34 3.90 -52.02
N SER A 61 -8.11 3.57 -51.61
CA SER A 61 -7.09 2.95 -52.44
C SER A 61 -7.21 1.43 -52.49
N GLY A 62 -7.79 0.80 -51.46
CA GLY A 62 -7.79 -0.65 -51.32
C GLY A 62 -6.40 -1.24 -51.03
N VAL A 63 -5.44 -0.41 -50.61
CA VAL A 63 -4.07 -0.81 -50.29
C VAL A 63 -3.71 -0.33 -48.88
N ILE A 64 -3.27 -1.25 -48.01
CA ILE A 64 -2.67 -0.96 -46.71
C ILE A 64 -1.15 -0.99 -46.88
N ASP A 65 -0.50 0.12 -46.58
CA ASP A 65 0.94 0.26 -46.74
C ASP A 65 1.66 0.01 -45.40
N LEU A 66 2.40 -1.09 -45.32
CA LEU A 66 3.17 -1.52 -44.15
C LEU A 66 4.68 -1.49 -44.42
N GLU A 67 5.14 -0.53 -45.22
CA GLU A 67 6.57 -0.34 -45.56
C GLU A 67 7.50 -0.12 -44.36
N ASN A 68 6.97 0.24 -43.19
CA ASN A 68 7.76 0.46 -41.96
C ASN A 68 7.82 -0.77 -41.04
N ASP A 69 7.15 -1.87 -41.39
CA ASP A 69 7.13 -3.11 -40.61
C ASP A 69 7.92 -4.21 -41.33
N ASP A 70 8.57 -5.08 -40.56
CA ASP A 70 9.31 -6.21 -41.09
C ASP A 70 8.39 -7.16 -41.90
N ALA A 71 8.78 -7.47 -43.14
CA ALA A 71 7.94 -8.20 -44.08
C ALA A 71 7.62 -9.63 -43.62
N GLU A 72 8.54 -10.28 -42.91
CA GLU A 72 8.32 -11.61 -42.34
C GLU A 72 7.31 -11.57 -41.20
N THR A 73 7.43 -10.58 -40.32
CA THR A 73 6.51 -10.32 -39.21
C THR A 73 5.09 -9.97 -39.70
N VAL A 74 4.97 -9.17 -40.77
CA VAL A 74 3.69 -8.87 -41.42
C VAL A 74 3.07 -10.14 -42.02
N ARG A 75 3.88 -10.98 -42.70
CA ARG A 75 3.40 -12.27 -43.22
C ARG A 75 2.95 -13.21 -42.12
N ALA A 76 3.66 -13.28 -41.00
CA ALA A 76 3.26 -14.07 -39.83
C ALA A 76 1.93 -13.57 -39.24
N MET A 77 1.75 -12.25 -39.11
CA MET A 77 0.48 -11.66 -38.67
C MET A 77 -0.67 -12.02 -39.64
N VAL A 78 -0.47 -11.84 -40.95
CA VAL A 78 -1.49 -12.18 -41.95
C VAL A 78 -1.79 -13.68 -41.93
N HIS A 79 -0.77 -14.53 -41.86
CA HIS A 79 -0.94 -15.97 -41.76
C HIS A 79 -1.80 -16.36 -40.56
N TYR A 80 -1.55 -15.76 -39.39
CA TYR A 80 -2.35 -15.96 -38.18
C TYR A 80 -3.83 -15.61 -38.39
N LEU A 81 -4.13 -14.51 -39.06
CA LEU A 81 -5.52 -14.07 -39.28
C LEU A 81 -6.36 -15.08 -40.08
N TYR A 82 -5.72 -15.96 -40.86
CA TYR A 82 -6.41 -17.03 -41.60
C TYR A 82 -6.27 -18.41 -40.93
N HIS A 83 -5.14 -18.68 -40.30
CA HIS A 83 -4.80 -20.02 -39.82
C HIS A 83 -5.00 -20.21 -38.30
N SER A 84 -5.17 -19.11 -37.56
CA SER A 84 -5.11 -19.05 -36.09
C SER A 84 -3.80 -19.54 -35.47
N ASP A 85 -2.77 -19.64 -36.31
CA ASP A 85 -1.38 -19.89 -35.97
C ASP A 85 -0.50 -19.23 -37.05
N TYR A 86 0.77 -18.97 -36.75
CA TYR A 86 1.72 -18.43 -37.73
C TYR A 86 2.89 -19.37 -37.93
N LYS A 87 3.24 -19.56 -39.20
CA LYS A 87 4.40 -20.36 -39.57
C LYS A 87 5.68 -19.73 -39.00
N HIS A 88 6.51 -20.62 -38.46
CA HIS A 88 7.84 -20.34 -37.95
C HIS A 88 8.80 -21.44 -38.43
N GLU A 89 8.56 -21.96 -39.65
CA GLU A 89 9.30 -23.09 -40.25
C GLU A 89 10.81 -22.86 -40.12
N ASP A 90 11.53 -23.93 -39.72
CA ASP A 90 12.96 -24.00 -39.40
C ASP A 90 13.85 -23.58 -40.59
N HIS A 91 13.93 -22.29 -40.87
CA HIS A 91 14.92 -21.73 -41.77
C HIS A 91 16.21 -21.45 -40.97
N GLU A 92 17.18 -22.35 -41.14
CA GLU A 92 18.61 -22.23 -40.83
C GLU A 92 18.99 -21.33 -39.64
N GLY A 93 18.68 -21.82 -38.43
CA GLY A 93 19.29 -21.37 -37.18
C GLY A 93 18.26 -21.05 -36.11
N SER A 94 18.35 -21.71 -34.94
CA SER A 94 17.46 -21.49 -33.79
C SER A 94 17.41 -20.05 -33.25
N ALA A 95 18.22 -19.15 -33.81
CA ALA A 95 18.19 -17.71 -33.54
C ALA A 95 17.04 -16.96 -34.22
N GLY A 96 16.60 -17.37 -35.41
CA GLY A 96 15.54 -16.68 -36.15
C GLY A 96 14.17 -16.78 -35.48
N THR A 97 13.86 -17.94 -34.89
CA THR A 97 12.55 -18.25 -34.31
C THR A 97 12.24 -17.41 -33.07
N LEU A 98 13.21 -17.23 -32.16
CA LEU A 98 13.05 -16.40 -30.96
C LEU A 98 12.81 -14.93 -31.28
N VAL A 99 13.55 -14.43 -32.27
CA VAL A 99 13.44 -13.05 -32.76
C VAL A 99 12.09 -12.82 -33.43
N LEU A 100 11.66 -13.77 -34.26
CA LEU A 100 10.36 -13.75 -34.92
C LEU A 100 9.23 -13.63 -33.88
N HIS A 101 9.23 -14.45 -32.82
CA HIS A 101 8.19 -14.36 -31.79
C HIS A 101 8.16 -12.99 -31.10
N ALA A 102 9.32 -12.39 -30.84
CA ALA A 102 9.39 -11.04 -30.26
C ALA A 102 8.84 -9.96 -31.21
N HIS A 103 9.14 -10.04 -32.51
CA HIS A 103 8.59 -9.12 -33.50
C HIS A 103 7.09 -9.32 -33.73
N VAL A 104 6.61 -10.56 -33.76
CA VAL A 104 5.17 -10.88 -33.86
C VAL A 104 4.41 -10.37 -32.63
N TYR A 105 5.00 -10.46 -31.43
CA TYR A 105 4.43 -9.86 -30.24
C TYR A 105 4.30 -8.33 -30.37
N ALA A 106 5.32 -7.66 -30.91
CA ALA A 106 5.31 -6.22 -31.13
C ALA A 106 4.24 -5.79 -32.16
N ILE A 107 4.15 -6.49 -33.31
CA ILE A 107 3.17 -6.16 -34.36
C ILE A 107 1.73 -6.42 -33.88
N ALA A 108 1.51 -7.50 -33.11
CA ALA A 108 0.19 -7.79 -32.54
C ALA A 108 -0.28 -6.70 -31.57
N GLY A 109 0.65 -6.12 -30.79
CA GLY A 109 0.36 -4.97 -29.92
C GLY A 109 0.22 -3.64 -30.68
N LYS A 110 0.77 -3.53 -31.89
CA LYS A 110 0.62 -2.38 -32.78
C LYS A 110 -0.76 -2.35 -33.44
N TYR A 111 -1.24 -3.50 -33.93
CA TYR A 111 -2.52 -3.63 -34.63
C TYR A 111 -3.67 -4.11 -33.73
N ASP A 112 -3.47 -4.16 -32.41
CA ASP A 112 -4.48 -4.56 -31.42
C ASP A 112 -5.14 -5.91 -31.76
N ILE A 113 -4.31 -6.97 -31.82
CA ILE A 113 -4.73 -8.35 -32.06
C ILE A 113 -4.42 -9.18 -30.79
N PRO A 114 -5.30 -9.18 -29.76
CA PRO A 114 -4.98 -9.73 -28.44
C PRO A 114 -4.65 -11.23 -28.45
N ALA A 115 -5.31 -11.99 -29.32
CA ALA A 115 -5.11 -13.44 -29.41
C ALA A 115 -3.76 -13.80 -30.05
N LEU A 116 -3.29 -13.03 -31.05
CA LEU A 116 -1.94 -13.16 -31.60
C LEU A 116 -0.88 -12.73 -30.58
N LEU A 117 -1.13 -11.65 -29.84
CA LEU A 117 -0.23 -11.17 -28.80
C LEU A 117 -0.01 -12.24 -27.72
N LYS A 118 -1.09 -12.94 -27.34
CA LYS A 118 -1.01 -14.06 -26.38
C LYS A 118 -0.27 -15.26 -26.97
N LEU A 119 -0.56 -15.65 -28.21
CA LEU A 119 0.11 -16.77 -28.87
C LEU A 119 1.62 -16.53 -29.03
N ALA A 120 2.02 -15.33 -29.44
CA ALA A 120 3.43 -14.95 -29.55
C ALA A 120 4.16 -14.93 -28.19
N GLU A 121 3.49 -14.50 -27.12
CA GLU A 121 4.03 -14.60 -25.75
C GLU A 121 4.28 -16.03 -25.32
N ASP A 122 3.33 -16.94 -25.61
CA ASP A 122 3.43 -18.35 -25.24
C ASP A 122 4.55 -19.04 -26.04
N HIS A 123 4.61 -18.85 -27.37
CA HIS A 123 5.71 -19.37 -28.19
C HIS A 123 7.08 -18.81 -27.77
N PHE A 124 7.19 -17.50 -27.50
CA PHE A 124 8.43 -16.89 -27.03
C PHE A 124 8.88 -17.48 -25.68
N ARG A 125 7.95 -17.61 -24.72
CA ARG A 125 8.23 -18.15 -23.40
C ARG A 125 8.76 -19.58 -23.52
N ASP A 126 8.01 -20.44 -24.20
CA ASP A 126 8.30 -21.87 -24.26
C ASP A 126 9.64 -22.09 -24.97
N ASN A 127 9.91 -21.35 -26.05
CA ASN A 127 11.19 -21.40 -26.76
C ASN A 127 12.36 -20.88 -25.89
N VAL A 128 12.24 -19.73 -25.21
CA VAL A 128 13.32 -19.22 -24.33
C VAL A 128 13.65 -20.22 -23.21
N PHE A 129 12.66 -20.85 -22.59
CA PHE A 129 12.92 -21.81 -21.51
C PHE A 129 13.61 -23.08 -22.00
N GLU A 130 13.36 -23.49 -23.25
CA GLU A 130 13.95 -24.69 -23.85
C GLU A 130 15.31 -24.45 -24.49
N THR A 131 15.58 -23.26 -25.04
CA THR A 131 16.74 -23.05 -25.93
C THR A 131 17.77 -22.02 -25.46
N TRP A 132 17.59 -21.37 -24.30
CA TRP A 132 18.49 -20.30 -23.80
C TRP A 132 19.98 -20.70 -23.72
N ASP A 133 20.30 -21.97 -23.46
CA ASP A 133 21.67 -22.50 -23.35
C ASP A 133 22.17 -23.15 -24.66
N THR A 134 21.26 -23.54 -25.54
CA THR A 134 21.58 -24.17 -26.84
C THR A 134 22.07 -23.18 -27.89
N ASN A 135 21.64 -21.91 -27.82
CA ASN A 135 22.07 -20.86 -28.74
C ASN A 135 22.14 -19.50 -28.01
N MET A 136 23.32 -19.17 -27.47
CA MET A 136 23.51 -17.93 -26.72
C MET A 136 23.29 -16.68 -27.58
N ALA A 137 23.77 -16.68 -28.83
CA ALA A 137 23.61 -15.57 -29.76
C ALA A 137 22.12 -15.27 -30.05
N ALA A 138 21.30 -16.31 -30.13
CA ALA A 138 19.85 -16.17 -30.23
C ALA A 138 19.24 -15.48 -29.01
N PHE A 139 19.64 -15.91 -27.82
CA PHE A 139 19.11 -15.40 -26.56
C PHE A 139 19.53 -13.94 -26.31
N THR A 140 20.79 -13.61 -26.55
CA THR A 140 21.33 -12.24 -26.43
C THR A 140 20.67 -11.31 -27.45
N HIS A 141 20.53 -11.74 -28.70
CA HIS A 141 19.82 -10.97 -29.72
C HIS A 141 18.32 -10.79 -29.39
N ALA A 142 17.65 -11.81 -28.84
CA ALA A 142 16.28 -11.68 -28.36
C ALA A 142 16.13 -10.66 -27.23
N ILE A 143 17.08 -10.58 -26.29
CA ILE A 143 17.13 -9.52 -25.27
C ILE A 143 17.22 -8.16 -25.95
N SER A 144 18.13 -8.01 -26.92
CA SER A 144 18.28 -6.76 -27.68
C SER A 144 16.99 -6.36 -28.38
N VAL A 145 16.27 -7.28 -29.02
CA VAL A 145 14.99 -7.01 -29.70
C VAL A 145 13.90 -6.59 -28.71
N VAL A 146 13.77 -7.30 -27.58
CA VAL A 146 12.80 -7.00 -26.52
C VAL A 146 13.01 -5.61 -25.90
N TYR A 147 14.25 -5.14 -25.86
CA TYR A 147 14.59 -3.83 -25.28
C TYR A 147 14.73 -2.70 -26.32
N SER A 148 14.95 -3.00 -27.60
CA SER A 148 15.05 -2.00 -28.69
C SER A 148 13.71 -1.67 -29.36
N SER A 149 12.77 -2.62 -29.43
CA SER A 149 11.42 -2.37 -29.95
C SER A 149 10.63 -1.45 -28.98
N THR A 150 10.27 -0.26 -29.44
CA THR A 150 9.97 0.91 -28.59
C THR A 150 8.67 0.81 -27.76
N ARG A 151 8.78 1.30 -26.50
CA ARG A 151 7.77 1.75 -25.50
C ARG A 151 6.84 0.73 -24.82
N SER A 152 7.06 0.58 -23.50
CA SER A 152 6.14 0.22 -22.39
C SER A 152 5.18 -0.99 -22.51
N LYS A 153 5.03 -1.60 -23.69
CA LYS A 153 4.07 -2.67 -23.99
C LYS A 153 4.68 -4.08 -23.88
N CYS A 154 6.00 -4.24 -23.99
CA CYS A 154 6.69 -5.53 -23.87
C CYS A 154 7.04 -5.94 -22.42
N ARG A 155 6.29 -5.46 -21.40
CA ARG A 155 6.57 -5.77 -19.98
C ARG A 155 6.63 -7.28 -19.71
N ARG A 156 5.81 -8.07 -20.42
CA ARG A 156 5.75 -9.52 -20.24
C ARG A 156 6.97 -10.23 -20.80
N LEU A 157 7.42 -9.87 -22.01
CA LEU A 157 8.66 -10.43 -22.58
C LEU A 157 9.90 -9.98 -21.79
N ARG A 158 9.97 -8.71 -21.37
CA ARG A 158 11.03 -8.20 -20.49
C ARG A 158 11.14 -9.00 -19.19
N TYR A 159 10.00 -9.34 -18.59
CA TYR A 159 9.97 -10.18 -17.39
C TYR A 159 10.55 -11.58 -17.64
N ILE A 160 10.19 -12.22 -18.76
CA ILE A 160 10.65 -13.57 -19.12
C ILE A 160 12.18 -13.58 -19.25
N VAL A 161 12.77 -12.68 -20.04
CA VAL A 161 14.23 -12.64 -20.26
C VAL A 161 15.00 -12.31 -18.98
N VAL A 162 14.47 -11.43 -18.12
CA VAL A 162 15.08 -11.08 -16.82
C VAL A 162 15.07 -12.25 -15.84
N ILE A 163 13.97 -13.02 -15.77
CA ILE A 163 13.86 -14.18 -14.88
C ILE A 163 14.83 -15.29 -15.29
N VAL A 164 14.88 -15.61 -16.59
CA VAL A 164 15.80 -16.62 -17.12
C VAL A 164 17.25 -16.19 -16.90
N SER A 165 17.57 -14.92 -17.18
CA SER A 165 18.91 -14.38 -16.95
C SER A 165 19.32 -14.39 -15.48
N LYS A 166 18.42 -14.04 -14.56
CA LYS A 166 18.67 -14.11 -13.12
C LYS A 166 18.96 -15.54 -12.66
N LYS A 167 18.19 -16.52 -13.15
CA LYS A 167 18.31 -17.92 -12.74
C LYS A 167 19.65 -18.53 -13.16
N HIS A 168 20.22 -18.06 -14.27
CA HIS A 168 21.44 -18.61 -14.88
C HIS A 168 22.60 -17.61 -14.92
N LEU A 169 22.57 -16.59 -14.04
CA LEU A 169 23.50 -15.46 -14.08
C LEU A 169 24.98 -15.87 -14.03
N ASP A 170 25.32 -16.84 -13.16
CA ASP A 170 26.71 -17.30 -13.00
C ASP A 170 27.28 -17.89 -14.30
N TYR A 171 26.45 -18.56 -15.11
CA TYR A 171 26.85 -19.10 -16.41
C TYR A 171 26.90 -17.98 -17.47
N LEU A 172 25.88 -17.12 -17.50
CA LEU A 172 25.77 -16.04 -18.48
C LEU A 172 26.92 -15.02 -18.37
N LEU A 173 27.40 -14.72 -17.16
CA LEU A 173 28.55 -13.84 -16.94
C LEU A 173 29.88 -14.40 -17.45
N THR A 174 29.94 -15.67 -17.84
CA THR A 174 31.13 -16.25 -18.48
C THR A 174 31.13 -16.09 -20.01
N ASN A 175 30.06 -15.53 -20.58
CA ASN A 175 29.86 -15.41 -22.02
C ASN A 175 30.01 -13.96 -22.51
N VAL A 176 30.86 -13.76 -23.52
CA VAL A 176 31.20 -12.45 -24.09
C VAL A 176 29.99 -11.76 -24.76
N GLU A 177 29.09 -12.52 -25.39
CA GLU A 177 27.91 -11.95 -26.06
C GLU A 177 26.89 -11.39 -25.04
N PHE A 178 26.79 -12.02 -23.87
CA PHE A 178 25.93 -11.53 -22.79
C PHE A 178 26.50 -10.28 -22.12
N GLU A 179 27.83 -10.19 -22.02
CA GLU A 179 28.54 -8.97 -21.58
C GLU A 179 28.26 -7.79 -22.52
N GLU A 180 28.30 -8.02 -23.83
CA GLU A 180 27.95 -7.01 -24.83
C GLU A 180 26.50 -6.52 -24.64
N VAL A 181 25.54 -7.42 -24.39
CA VAL A 181 24.14 -7.06 -24.09
C VAL A 181 24.01 -6.21 -22.83
N LEU A 182 24.74 -6.54 -21.75
CA LEU A 182 24.72 -5.73 -20.52
C LEU A 182 25.29 -4.32 -20.74
N SER A 183 26.29 -4.18 -21.61
CA SER A 183 26.90 -2.89 -21.94
C SER A 183 26.04 -2.04 -22.89
N THR A 184 25.34 -2.68 -23.83
CA THR A 184 24.54 -2.01 -24.87
C THR A 184 23.10 -1.71 -24.43
N HIS A 185 22.51 -2.54 -23.56
CA HIS A 185 21.13 -2.42 -23.10
C HIS A 185 21.04 -2.14 -21.58
N VAL A 186 21.35 -0.90 -21.18
CA VAL A 186 21.34 -0.44 -19.78
C VAL A 186 20.01 -0.72 -19.06
N GLU A 187 18.87 -0.56 -19.75
CA GLU A 187 17.54 -0.86 -19.18
C GLU A 187 17.41 -2.32 -18.72
N PHE A 188 17.97 -3.27 -19.48
CA PHE A 188 17.96 -4.68 -19.13
C PHE A 188 18.84 -4.96 -17.91
N ALA A 189 20.04 -4.38 -17.86
CA ALA A 189 20.93 -4.50 -16.71
C ALA A 189 20.28 -3.95 -15.44
N VAL A 190 19.58 -2.81 -15.51
CA VAL A 190 18.82 -2.22 -14.40
C VAL A 190 17.67 -3.13 -13.97
N ASP A 191 16.88 -3.67 -14.91
CA ASP A 191 15.76 -4.57 -14.60
C ASP A 191 16.26 -5.88 -13.95
N LEU A 192 17.42 -6.39 -14.36
CA LEU A 192 18.10 -7.54 -13.78
C LEU A 192 18.58 -7.24 -12.35
N LEU A 193 19.24 -6.09 -12.14
CA LEU A 193 19.77 -5.67 -10.83
C LEU A 193 18.66 -5.42 -9.79
N LYS A 194 17.55 -4.78 -10.19
CA LYS A 194 16.38 -4.53 -9.31
C LYS A 194 15.80 -5.80 -8.69
N ARG A 195 15.99 -6.96 -9.31
CA ARG A 195 15.47 -8.25 -8.84
C ARG A 195 16.35 -8.90 -7.77
N PHE A 196 17.46 -8.28 -7.37
CA PHE A 196 18.28 -8.67 -6.22
C PHE A 196 17.88 -7.87 -4.98
N SER A 197 16.69 -8.10 -4.45
CA SER A 197 16.11 -7.34 -3.32
C SER A 197 16.71 -7.70 -1.93
N SER A 198 17.89 -8.33 -1.88
CA SER A 198 18.65 -8.58 -0.66
C SER A 198 20.12 -8.73 -1.03
N PRO A 199 21.08 -8.26 -0.21
CA PRO A 199 22.50 -8.41 -0.51
C PRO A 199 22.78 -9.91 -0.68
N PRO A 200 23.28 -10.36 -1.85
CA PRO A 200 23.62 -11.76 -2.01
C PRO A 200 24.68 -12.11 -0.97
N LYS A 201 24.49 -13.23 -0.25
CA LYS A 201 25.53 -13.80 0.62
C LYS A 201 26.84 -14.08 -0.13
N ASN A 202 26.78 -14.12 -1.47
CA ASN A 202 27.91 -14.23 -2.37
C ASN A 202 28.17 -12.89 -3.06
N LYS A 203 28.95 -11.99 -2.44
CA LYS A 203 30.26 -11.48 -2.87
C LYS A 203 30.65 -11.42 -4.40
N PRO A 204 29.93 -10.81 -5.37
CA PRO A 204 30.46 -10.73 -6.75
C PRO A 204 31.06 -9.34 -7.05
N LEU A 205 30.37 -8.27 -6.65
CA LEU A 205 30.67 -6.88 -7.02
C LEU A 205 31.93 -6.33 -6.37
N HIS A 206 32.17 -6.61 -5.09
CA HIS A 206 33.39 -6.14 -4.40
C HIS A 206 34.70 -6.55 -5.09
N HIS A 207 34.74 -7.74 -5.70
CA HIS A 207 35.92 -8.21 -6.42
C HIS A 207 36.28 -7.31 -7.60
N PHE A 208 35.29 -6.74 -8.29
CA PHE A 208 35.51 -5.81 -9.40
C PHE A 208 36.04 -4.46 -8.93
N PHE A 209 35.61 -4.00 -7.74
CA PHE A 209 36.16 -2.79 -7.14
C PHE A 209 37.61 -3.00 -6.68
N ASP A 210 37.90 -4.12 -6.00
CA ASP A 210 39.23 -4.42 -5.46
C ASP A 210 40.27 -4.74 -6.56
N SER A 211 39.85 -5.42 -7.63
CA SER A 211 40.73 -5.81 -8.75
C SER A 211 40.85 -4.75 -9.85
N ALA A 212 39.90 -3.80 -9.91
CA ALA A 212 39.70 -2.85 -10.99
C ALA A 212 39.55 -3.48 -12.40
N GLN A 213 39.29 -4.78 -12.48
CA GLN A 213 39.11 -5.51 -13.72
C GLN A 213 37.83 -5.04 -14.42
N TYR A 214 37.90 -4.76 -15.72
CA TYR A 214 36.79 -4.26 -16.56
C TYR A 214 36.28 -2.85 -16.23
N SER A 215 37.02 -2.08 -15.44
CA SER A 215 36.71 -0.67 -15.19
C SER A 215 36.74 0.14 -16.49
N ASP A 216 35.63 0.82 -16.78
CA ASP A 216 35.37 1.64 -17.96
C ASP A 216 35.19 3.13 -17.63
N LEU A 217 35.38 3.49 -16.36
CA LEU A 217 35.27 4.86 -15.85
C LEU A 217 36.25 5.10 -14.70
N LYS A 218 36.65 6.37 -14.53
CA LYS A 218 37.44 6.83 -13.40
C LYS A 218 36.73 7.96 -12.66
N ILE A 219 36.90 8.01 -11.35
CA ILE A 219 36.52 9.15 -10.52
C ILE A 219 37.79 9.82 -10.03
N ARG A 220 37.93 11.12 -10.28
CA ARG A 220 39.01 11.93 -9.75
C ARG A 220 38.52 12.69 -8.52
N CYS A 221 39.19 12.51 -7.39
CA CYS A 221 38.92 13.22 -6.15
C CYS A 221 39.67 14.56 -6.10
N SER A 222 39.24 15.44 -5.20
CA SER A 222 39.83 16.77 -4.95
C SER A 222 41.31 16.78 -4.55
N ASP A 223 41.84 15.65 -4.08
CA ASP A 223 43.25 15.43 -3.76
C ASP A 223 44.08 14.91 -4.97
N GLY A 224 43.45 14.75 -6.13
CA GLY A 224 44.06 14.27 -7.36
C GLY A 224 44.11 12.74 -7.49
N HIS A 225 43.61 11.97 -6.51
CA HIS A 225 43.54 10.51 -6.62
C HIS A 225 42.47 10.09 -7.63
N GLU A 226 42.83 9.14 -8.52
CA GLU A 226 41.91 8.54 -9.48
C GLU A 226 41.52 7.12 -9.05
N ILE A 227 40.21 6.89 -8.89
CA ILE A 227 39.63 5.60 -8.51
C ILE A 227 38.95 4.99 -9.73
N LYS A 228 39.33 3.76 -10.08
CA LYS A 228 38.73 3.02 -11.20
C LYS A 228 37.39 2.42 -10.78
N VAL A 229 36.36 2.64 -11.60
CA VAL A 229 34.98 2.22 -11.33
C VAL A 229 34.27 1.76 -12.60
N HIS A 230 33.03 1.29 -12.47
CA HIS A 230 32.23 0.76 -13.55
C HIS A 230 31.00 1.63 -13.78
N ARG A 231 30.78 2.11 -15.01
CA ARG A 231 29.62 2.94 -15.39
C ARG A 231 28.31 2.29 -15.03
N VAL A 232 28.20 0.98 -15.28
CA VAL A 232 26.99 0.19 -15.00
C VAL A 232 26.65 0.17 -13.51
N VAL A 233 27.67 0.12 -12.64
CA VAL A 233 27.45 0.14 -11.19
C VAL A 233 26.99 1.53 -10.77
N LEU A 234 27.72 2.57 -11.14
CA LEU A 234 27.39 3.95 -10.76
C LEU A 234 26.00 4.39 -11.25
N SER A 235 25.70 4.15 -12.53
CA SER A 235 24.41 4.50 -13.15
C SER A 235 23.22 3.74 -12.55
N SER A 236 23.43 2.52 -12.05
CA SER A 236 22.37 1.76 -11.38
C SER A 236 22.01 2.29 -9.99
N GLN A 237 22.95 2.97 -9.32
CA GLN A 237 22.81 3.38 -7.92
C GLN A 237 22.38 4.84 -7.75
N SER A 238 22.65 5.73 -8.72
CA SER A 238 22.29 7.15 -8.65
C SER A 238 21.81 7.69 -10.00
N PRO A 239 20.69 8.43 -10.04
CA PRO A 239 20.26 9.14 -11.25
C PRO A 239 21.25 10.24 -11.65
N VAL A 240 21.96 10.85 -10.69
CA VAL A 240 22.99 11.87 -10.93
C VAL A 240 24.16 11.24 -11.69
N PHE A 241 24.65 10.08 -11.24
CA PHE A 241 25.71 9.37 -11.95
C PHE A 241 25.23 8.74 -13.26
N ALA A 242 23.97 8.32 -13.37
CA ALA A 242 23.40 7.84 -14.63
C ALA A 242 23.40 8.95 -15.70
N ALA A 243 23.03 10.18 -15.33
CA ALA A 243 23.11 11.33 -16.21
C ALA A 243 24.57 11.68 -16.59
N ALA A 244 25.51 11.57 -15.66
CA ALA A 244 26.93 11.81 -15.92
C ALA A 244 27.56 10.73 -16.83
N CYS A 245 27.11 9.47 -16.73
CA CYS A 245 27.60 8.36 -17.54
C CYS A 245 26.95 8.31 -18.93
N HIS A 246 25.70 8.79 -19.09
CA HIS A 246 24.93 8.67 -20.31
C HIS A 246 24.42 10.05 -20.78
N GLY A 247 24.99 10.58 -21.88
CA GLY A 247 24.55 11.84 -22.46
C GLY A 247 25.66 12.57 -23.25
N PRO A 248 25.43 13.83 -23.68
CA PRO A 248 26.42 14.65 -24.37
C PRO A 248 27.44 15.33 -23.43
N LEU A 249 27.43 14.98 -22.14
CA LEU A 249 28.29 15.57 -21.12
C LEU A 249 29.75 15.14 -21.30
N ARG A 250 30.69 15.99 -20.85
CA ARG A 250 32.13 15.80 -21.06
C ARG A 250 32.62 14.48 -20.45
N GLU A 251 32.06 14.12 -19.31
CA GLU A 251 32.31 12.94 -18.50
C GLU A 251 31.93 11.65 -19.24
N ALA A 252 30.83 11.71 -20.01
CA ALA A 252 30.37 10.61 -20.84
C ALA A 252 31.36 10.30 -21.98
N LEU A 253 32.14 11.29 -22.44
CA LEU A 253 33.12 11.17 -23.52
C LEU A 253 34.56 10.98 -23.02
N SER A 254 34.91 11.56 -21.88
CA SER A 254 36.26 11.52 -21.31
C SER A 254 36.55 10.23 -20.53
N GLY A 255 35.51 9.53 -20.05
CA GLY A 255 35.66 8.38 -19.16
C GLY A 255 36.14 8.76 -17.76
N VAL A 256 36.09 10.05 -17.38
CA VAL A 256 36.50 10.56 -16.07
C VAL A 256 35.40 11.48 -15.52
N ILE A 257 34.97 11.23 -14.28
CA ILE A 257 34.11 12.11 -13.48
C ILE A 257 34.99 12.82 -12.46
N ASP A 258 35.08 14.15 -12.54
CA ASP A 258 35.84 14.97 -11.60
C ASP A 258 34.92 15.40 -10.43
N LEU A 259 35.28 15.02 -9.20
CA LEU A 259 34.58 15.36 -7.95
C LEU A 259 35.45 16.29 -7.09
N ASP A 260 35.93 17.38 -7.69
CA ASP A 260 36.94 18.28 -7.13
C ASP A 260 36.44 19.10 -5.92
N ASP A 261 35.11 19.21 -5.75
CA ASP A 261 34.49 19.93 -4.63
C ASP A 261 34.12 19.00 -3.45
N ASP A 262 34.33 17.69 -3.58
CA ASP A 262 33.96 16.71 -2.57
C ASP A 262 35.14 16.21 -1.74
N ILE A 263 34.84 15.89 -0.48
CA ILE A 263 35.84 15.44 0.47
C ILE A 263 36.25 13.99 0.14
N PRO A 264 37.53 13.68 -0.07
CA PRO A 264 37.97 12.38 -0.60
C PRO A 264 37.46 11.17 0.18
N TYR A 265 37.53 11.18 1.52
CA TYR A 265 37.08 10.03 2.31
C TYR A 265 35.56 9.79 2.24
N ALA A 266 34.75 10.84 2.01
CA ALA A 266 33.31 10.71 1.84
C ALA A 266 32.98 10.10 0.47
N VAL A 267 33.74 10.49 -0.56
CA VAL A 267 33.68 9.86 -1.89
C VAL A 267 34.03 8.37 -1.79
N HIS A 268 35.11 8.02 -1.08
CA HIS A 268 35.49 6.62 -0.88
C HIS A 268 34.41 5.82 -0.15
N ALA A 269 33.80 6.37 0.90
CA ALA A 269 32.70 5.71 1.62
C ALA A 269 31.49 5.43 0.70
N MET A 270 31.13 6.40 -0.16
CA MET A 270 30.07 6.25 -1.15
C MET A 270 30.39 5.16 -2.19
N LEU A 271 31.61 5.16 -2.72
CA LEU A 271 32.03 4.15 -3.69
C LEU A 271 32.11 2.76 -3.06
N HIS A 272 32.66 2.64 -1.86
CA HIS A 272 32.68 1.38 -1.14
C HIS A 272 31.26 0.82 -0.96
N TRP A 273 30.28 1.69 -0.63
CA TRP A 273 28.88 1.31 -0.54
C TRP A 273 28.29 0.83 -1.87
N PHE A 274 28.63 1.42 -3.03
CA PHE A 274 28.15 0.94 -4.33
C PHE A 274 28.49 -0.52 -4.63
N TYR A 275 29.63 -1.02 -4.12
CA TYR A 275 30.09 -2.39 -4.40
C TYR A 275 29.86 -3.37 -3.24
N HIS A 276 29.81 -2.86 -2.00
CA HIS A 276 29.71 -3.68 -0.80
C HIS A 276 28.34 -3.60 -0.12
N PHE A 277 27.49 -2.64 -0.50
CA PHE A 277 26.25 -2.26 0.19
C PHE A 277 26.44 -1.87 1.67
N ASP A 278 27.69 -1.64 2.07
CA ASP A 278 28.11 -1.15 3.38
C ASP A 278 29.38 -0.30 3.22
N TYR A 279 29.71 0.51 4.22
CA TYR A 279 30.97 1.21 4.33
C TYR A 279 31.50 1.13 5.76
N ASN A 280 32.78 0.77 5.93
CA ASN A 280 33.39 0.62 7.24
C ASN A 280 34.16 1.88 7.67
N HIS A 281 34.22 2.09 8.99
CA HIS A 281 35.20 2.97 9.64
C HIS A 281 36.02 2.09 10.58
N ASP A 282 37.34 2.26 10.64
CA ASP A 282 38.12 1.71 11.75
C ASP A 282 38.04 2.65 12.97
N SER A 283 38.33 2.13 14.16
CA SER A 283 38.20 2.85 15.44
C SER A 283 39.19 4.01 15.62
N LYS A 284 39.94 4.39 14.59
CA LYS A 284 40.85 5.54 14.56
C LYS A 284 40.70 6.42 13.31
N GLY A 285 39.71 6.18 12.45
CA GLY A 285 39.46 7.01 11.27
C GLY A 285 40.48 6.85 10.15
N ARG A 286 41.14 5.69 10.02
CA ARG A 286 41.99 5.37 8.86
C ARG A 286 41.31 4.36 7.94
N GLU A 287 41.63 4.45 6.65
CA GLU A 287 41.35 3.37 5.71
C GLU A 287 42.05 2.09 6.17
N THR A 288 41.33 0.97 6.13
CA THR A 288 41.97 -0.33 6.19
C THR A 288 42.42 -0.70 4.78
N PRO A 289 43.73 -0.84 4.50
CA PRO A 289 44.15 -1.52 3.30
C PRO A 289 43.85 -3.00 3.49
N THR A 290 42.89 -3.55 2.78
CA THR A 290 42.83 -5.00 2.56
C THR A 290 43.97 -5.36 1.61
N SER A 291 45.18 -5.45 2.16
CA SER A 291 46.29 -6.07 1.46
C SER A 291 45.95 -7.53 1.17
N THR A 292 45.83 -7.89 -0.11
CA THR A 292 46.66 -8.96 -0.67
C THR A 292 46.96 -8.66 -2.14
N HIS A 293 47.92 -7.75 -2.37
CA HIS A 293 49.00 -8.09 -3.29
C HIS A 293 49.76 -9.27 -2.68
N VAL A 294 49.27 -10.50 -2.92
CA VAL A 294 50.12 -11.69 -2.88
C VAL A 294 50.71 -11.79 -4.28
N GLN A 295 51.96 -11.38 -4.40
CA GLN A 295 52.82 -11.96 -5.42
C GLN A 295 52.78 -13.47 -5.24
N ALA A 296 52.52 -14.18 -6.33
CA ALA A 296 52.55 -15.63 -6.39
C ALA A 296 53.82 -16.19 -5.72
N ILE A 297 53.63 -16.98 -4.67
CA ILE A 297 54.62 -17.95 -4.22
C ILE A 297 54.10 -19.30 -4.67
N ALA A 298 54.82 -19.93 -5.60
CA ALA A 298 54.56 -21.29 -6.05
C ALA A 298 54.62 -22.25 -4.84
N PRO A 299 53.78 -23.30 -4.79
CA PRO A 299 53.91 -24.31 -3.75
C PRO A 299 55.25 -25.04 -3.89
N ASP A 300 55.98 -25.19 -2.78
CA ASP A 300 57.02 -26.22 -2.71
C ASP A 300 56.38 -27.58 -2.41
N ASP A 301 57.05 -28.62 -2.87
CA ASP A 301 56.64 -30.02 -2.75
C ASP A 301 56.67 -30.49 -1.28
N LYS A 302 55.74 -30.06 -0.42
CA LYS A 302 55.40 -30.76 0.85
C LYS A 302 54.23 -30.26 1.70
N GLY A 303 53.40 -29.33 1.25
CA GLY A 303 52.07 -29.03 1.83
C GLY A 303 51.97 -29.04 3.36
N LYS A 304 52.36 -27.96 4.04
CA LYS A 304 51.96 -27.67 5.44
C LYS A 304 51.88 -26.16 5.71
N LEU A 305 50.78 -25.74 6.33
CA LEU A 305 50.55 -24.42 6.94
C LEU A 305 51.23 -24.34 8.32
N GLN A 306 51.91 -23.23 8.63
CA GLN A 306 52.19 -22.80 10.00
C GLN A 306 52.05 -21.28 10.16
N LEU A 307 51.21 -20.89 11.13
CA LEU A 307 51.13 -19.56 11.75
C LEU A 307 52.33 -19.36 12.69
N ASP A 308 52.93 -18.17 12.72
CA ASP A 308 53.42 -17.65 14.00
C ASP A 308 53.72 -16.13 14.04
N GLN A 309 53.78 -15.66 15.29
CA GLN A 309 53.63 -14.30 15.82
C GLN A 309 54.92 -13.45 15.84
N HIS A 310 54.76 -12.15 16.17
CA HIS A 310 55.73 -11.17 16.72
C HIS A 310 56.39 -10.09 15.81
N ILE A 311 55.77 -8.89 15.85
CA ILE A 311 56.29 -7.57 16.29
C ILE A 311 57.84 -7.42 16.45
N ASP A 312 58.51 -6.56 15.67
CA ASP A 312 58.90 -5.17 16.04
C ASP A 312 60.11 -4.59 15.26
N LYS A 313 60.15 -3.25 15.15
CA LYS A 313 61.32 -2.36 14.98
C LYS A 313 62.11 -2.33 13.65
N LYS A 314 61.89 -1.25 12.89
CA LYS A 314 62.85 -0.13 12.70
C LYS A 314 62.49 0.64 11.43
N GLN A 315 62.20 1.94 11.56
CA GLN A 315 62.67 2.92 10.59
C GLN A 315 62.73 4.32 11.24
N LYS A 316 63.91 4.92 11.17
CA LYS A 316 64.19 6.31 11.46
C LYS A 316 65.24 6.75 10.44
N VAL A 317 65.01 7.93 9.84
CA VAL A 317 65.96 8.78 9.09
C VAL A 317 66.20 8.29 7.65
N ASP A 318 65.83 9.01 6.57
CA ASP A 318 66.23 10.39 6.22
C ASP A 318 65.18 11.19 5.43
N ARG A 319 65.26 12.52 5.59
CA ARG A 319 64.43 13.58 4.98
C ARG A 319 65.06 14.06 3.67
N GLN A 320 64.26 14.40 2.65
CA GLN A 320 64.04 15.77 2.17
C GLN A 320 63.30 15.86 0.81
N ALA A 321 62.48 16.93 0.73
CA ALA A 321 61.75 17.52 -0.41
C ALA A 321 60.44 16.81 -0.84
N GLY A 322 59.25 17.39 -0.78
CA GLY A 322 58.79 18.71 -0.34
C GLY A 322 57.26 18.78 -0.50
N ASN A 323 56.57 19.34 0.50
CA ASN A 323 55.14 19.70 0.54
C ASN A 323 54.06 18.64 0.16
N ALA A 324 53.59 17.90 1.17
CA ALA A 324 52.16 17.70 1.42
C ALA A 324 51.99 17.40 2.92
N GLN A 325 51.34 18.32 3.64
CA GLN A 325 51.16 18.31 5.09
C GLN A 325 49.81 17.67 5.45
N VAL A 326 49.85 16.68 6.35
CA VAL A 326 48.82 16.34 7.36
C VAL A 326 47.52 15.65 6.88
N GLU A 327 47.48 14.32 6.89
CA GLU A 327 46.22 13.56 7.03
C GLU A 327 45.88 13.44 8.53
N SER A 328 44.89 14.23 8.98
CA SER A 328 44.43 14.29 10.36
C SER A 328 43.32 13.24 10.64
N ASP A 329 43.46 12.45 11.72
CA ASP A 329 42.45 11.50 12.22
C ASP A 329 41.05 12.19 12.32
N VAL A 330 40.10 11.80 11.48
CA VAL A 330 38.73 12.37 11.46
C VAL A 330 37.86 11.65 12.50
N SER A 331 37.13 12.40 13.32
CA SER A 331 36.18 11.80 14.29
C SER A 331 35.11 10.95 13.59
N PRO A 332 34.79 9.75 14.11
CA PRO A 332 33.73 8.90 13.56
C PRO A 332 32.37 9.59 13.40
N LEU A 333 32.03 10.52 14.30
CA LEU A 333 30.79 11.29 14.19
C LEU A 333 30.80 12.21 12.97
N VAL A 334 31.90 12.94 12.77
CA VAL A 334 32.04 13.85 11.62
C VAL A 334 32.12 13.07 10.32
N PHE A 335 32.76 11.90 10.32
CA PHE A 335 32.81 11.01 9.16
C PHE A 335 31.40 10.64 8.67
N HIS A 336 30.53 10.16 9.57
CA HIS A 336 29.15 9.81 9.20
C HIS A 336 28.31 11.03 8.76
N VAL A 337 28.52 12.21 9.35
CA VAL A 337 27.86 13.45 8.90
C VAL A 337 28.28 13.80 7.46
N ARG A 338 29.55 13.63 7.10
CA ARG A 338 30.03 13.89 5.74
C ARG A 338 29.57 12.83 4.75
N THR A 339 29.51 11.55 5.15
CA THR A 339 28.89 10.49 4.33
C THR A 339 27.39 10.74 4.11
N TYR A 340 26.70 11.30 5.10
CA TYR A 340 25.30 11.69 4.96
C TYR A 340 25.11 12.84 3.96
N ALA A 341 25.96 13.87 4.05
CA ALA A 341 25.91 15.02 3.15
C ALA A 341 26.24 14.64 1.68
N ILE A 342 27.24 13.79 1.45
CA ILE A 342 27.56 13.33 0.08
C ILE A 342 26.45 12.42 -0.48
N ALA A 343 25.82 11.61 0.36
CA ALA A 343 24.69 10.78 -0.06
C ALA A 343 23.49 11.63 -0.47
N ASP A 344 23.23 12.73 0.23
CA ASP A 344 22.19 13.70 -0.15
C ASP A 344 22.53 14.40 -1.47
N LYS A 345 23.77 14.89 -1.61
CA LYS A 345 24.27 15.57 -2.82
C LYS A 345 24.10 14.74 -4.10
N TYR A 346 24.32 13.43 -4.02
CA TYR A 346 24.25 12.51 -5.17
C TYR A 346 22.97 11.68 -5.26
N ASP A 347 21.91 12.06 -4.52
CA ASP A 347 20.60 11.39 -4.50
C ASP A 347 20.68 9.88 -4.21
N LEU A 348 21.32 9.56 -3.07
CA LEU A 348 21.54 8.19 -2.58
C LEU A 348 20.77 7.94 -1.28
N PRO A 349 19.43 7.77 -1.32
CA PRO A 349 18.59 7.69 -0.11
C PRO A 349 18.96 6.51 0.81
N ALA A 350 19.32 5.35 0.24
CA ALA A 350 19.72 4.17 1.03
C ALA A 350 21.05 4.36 1.77
N LEU A 351 22.03 5.02 1.16
CA LEU A 351 23.29 5.39 1.83
C LEU A 351 23.04 6.48 2.89
N LYS A 352 22.15 7.44 2.59
CA LYS A 352 21.74 8.50 3.51
C LYS A 352 21.10 7.91 4.78
N ASP A 353 20.22 6.93 4.65
CA ASP A 353 19.61 6.20 5.78
C ASP A 353 20.62 5.35 6.56
N LEU A 354 21.55 4.68 5.88
CA LEU A 354 22.63 3.91 6.52
C LEU A 354 23.55 4.82 7.32
N ALA A 355 23.91 5.99 6.78
CA ALA A 355 24.73 6.98 7.48
C ALA A 355 24.03 7.58 8.70
N ARG A 356 22.72 7.87 8.63
CA ARG A 356 21.93 8.27 9.80
C ARG A 356 21.97 7.21 10.90
N SER A 357 21.80 5.94 10.52
CA SER A 357 21.76 4.82 11.46
C SER A 357 23.11 4.59 12.14
N LYS A 358 24.21 4.63 11.38
CA LYS A 358 25.57 4.52 11.93
C LYS A 358 25.93 5.73 12.80
N PHE A 359 25.54 6.95 12.41
CA PHE A 359 25.71 8.14 13.25
C PHE A 359 24.98 8.00 14.58
N ALA A 360 23.71 7.59 14.57
CA ALA A 360 22.92 7.41 15.80
C ALA A 360 23.56 6.41 16.77
N ALA A 361 24.05 5.27 16.24
CA ALA A 361 24.72 4.25 17.03
C ALA A 361 26.02 4.75 17.70
N VAL A 362 26.78 5.62 17.03
CA VAL A 362 28.00 6.23 17.59
C VAL A 362 27.65 7.37 18.56
N ALA A 363 26.68 8.23 18.21
CA ALA A 363 26.32 9.42 18.98
C ALA A 363 25.85 9.11 20.41
N VAL A 364 25.07 8.05 20.60
CA VAL A 364 24.60 7.61 21.93
C VAL A 364 25.76 7.17 22.84
N ASN A 365 26.88 6.72 22.28
CA ASN A 365 28.02 6.23 23.06
C ASN A 365 29.11 7.29 23.26
N VAL A 366 29.13 8.34 22.43
CA VAL A 366 30.25 9.29 22.31
C VAL A 366 29.80 10.76 22.47
N TRP A 367 28.59 10.99 23.01
CA TRP A 367 28.01 12.31 23.29
C TRP A 367 28.87 13.18 24.23
N ASN A 368 29.57 12.54 25.16
CA ASN A 368 30.45 13.21 26.11
C ASN A 368 31.85 13.50 25.54
N SER A 369 32.13 13.16 24.28
CA SER A 369 33.43 13.43 23.66
C SER A 369 33.58 14.88 23.20
N ALA A 370 34.83 15.29 22.98
CA ALA A 370 35.16 16.56 22.34
C ALA A 370 34.69 16.68 20.88
N SER A 371 34.26 15.57 20.27
CA SER A 371 33.83 15.53 18.86
C SER A 371 32.33 15.70 18.64
N PHE A 372 31.53 15.67 19.72
CA PHE A 372 30.08 15.82 19.65
C PHE A 372 29.64 17.24 19.24
N THR A 373 30.25 18.29 19.82
CA THR A 373 29.94 19.68 19.48
C THR A 373 30.37 20.07 18.05
N PRO A 374 31.54 19.65 17.53
CA PRO A 374 31.85 19.74 16.10
C PRO A 374 30.86 19.00 15.19
N ALA A 375 30.34 17.85 15.61
CA ALA A 375 29.33 17.12 14.84
C ALA A 375 28.01 17.91 14.74
N ILE A 376 27.54 18.53 15.84
CA ILE A 376 26.36 19.42 15.81
C ILE A 376 26.58 20.56 14.81
N ARG A 377 27.72 21.26 14.89
CA ARG A 377 28.06 22.32 13.93
C ARG A 377 28.04 21.82 12.50
N SER A 378 28.66 20.66 12.24
CA SER A 378 28.70 20.09 10.90
C SER A 378 27.30 19.70 10.40
N ILE A 379 26.41 19.18 11.25
CA ILE A 379 25.02 18.86 10.87
C ILE A 379 24.29 20.13 10.46
N TYR A 380 24.23 21.14 11.31
CA TYR A 380 23.49 22.37 11.02
C TYR A 380 24.12 23.23 9.91
N ALA A 381 25.40 23.02 9.59
CA ALA A 381 26.07 23.65 8.45
C ALA A 381 25.92 22.90 7.12
N THR A 382 25.69 21.59 7.15
CA THR A 382 25.62 20.75 5.91
C THR A 382 24.22 20.27 5.58
N THR A 383 23.27 20.35 6.51
CA THR A 383 21.87 19.99 6.28
C THR A 383 20.96 21.21 6.43
N PRO A 384 19.98 21.43 5.53
CA PRO A 384 19.01 22.51 5.66
C PRO A 384 18.01 22.25 6.81
N SER A 385 17.27 23.27 7.24
CA SER A 385 16.26 23.18 8.32
C SER A 385 15.14 22.18 8.03
N THR A 386 14.85 21.94 6.75
CA THR A 386 13.89 20.95 6.25
C THR A 386 14.37 19.50 6.36
N ASP A 387 15.68 19.26 6.52
CA ASP A 387 16.25 17.92 6.73
C ASP A 387 16.41 17.63 8.23
N ARG A 388 15.42 16.90 8.75
CA ARG A 388 15.33 16.51 10.15
C ARG A 388 16.12 15.25 10.50
N GLY A 389 16.73 14.56 9.55
CA GLY A 389 17.29 13.22 9.74
C GLY A 389 18.39 13.16 10.80
N LEU A 390 19.50 13.88 10.61
CA LEU A 390 20.57 13.98 11.61
C LEU A 390 20.26 15.00 12.71
N ARG A 391 19.47 16.05 12.40
CA ARG A 391 19.07 17.10 13.35
C ARG A 391 18.24 16.53 14.51
N ASP A 392 17.25 15.68 14.24
CA ASP A 392 16.44 15.06 15.29
C ASP A 392 17.24 14.07 16.14
N VAL A 393 18.13 13.29 15.52
CA VAL A 393 19.00 12.35 16.24
C VAL A 393 19.92 13.09 17.21
N VAL A 394 20.57 14.16 16.76
CA VAL A 394 21.49 14.92 17.63
C VAL A 394 20.76 15.71 18.71
N THR A 395 19.59 16.27 18.41
CA THR A 395 18.73 16.96 19.39
C THR A 395 18.16 16.00 20.43
N SER A 396 17.79 14.78 20.05
CA SER A 396 17.33 13.74 20.98
C SER A 396 18.45 13.25 21.90
N VAL A 397 19.65 12.99 21.36
CA VAL A 397 20.83 12.63 22.18
C VAL A 397 21.20 13.78 23.12
N ALA A 398 21.12 15.04 22.67
CA ALA A 398 21.35 16.20 23.52
C ALA A 398 20.28 16.35 24.63
N GLN A 399 19.00 16.14 24.33
CA GLN A 399 17.91 16.20 25.30
C GLN A 399 18.04 15.10 26.37
N ALA A 400 18.41 13.87 25.98
CA ALA A 400 18.61 12.77 26.90
C ALA A 400 19.76 13.01 27.90
N HIS A 401 20.74 13.84 27.53
CA HIS A 401 21.92 14.14 28.34
C HIS A 401 22.03 15.63 28.73
N ILE A 402 20.93 16.38 28.66
CA ILE A 402 20.92 17.85 28.74
C ILE A 402 21.50 18.39 30.05
N THR A 403 21.20 17.72 31.17
CA THR A 403 21.70 18.11 32.49
C THR A 403 23.22 18.01 32.56
N ALA A 404 23.80 16.92 32.05
CA ALA A 404 25.25 16.73 32.02
C ALA A 404 25.94 17.67 31.00
N LEU A 405 25.30 17.91 29.86
CA LEU A 405 25.81 18.81 28.82
C LEU A 405 25.78 20.29 29.24
N LEU A 406 24.81 20.73 30.05
CA LEU A 406 24.74 22.11 30.54
C LEU A 406 25.61 22.36 31.78
N GLN A 407 25.85 21.34 32.61
CA GLN A 407 26.67 21.45 33.83
C GLN A 407 28.17 21.36 33.55
N ASP A 408 28.60 20.40 32.71
CA ASP A 408 30.02 20.01 32.61
C ASP A 408 30.69 20.39 31.27
N ARG A 409 29.96 21.03 30.33
CA ARG A 409 30.43 21.29 28.95
C ARG A 409 30.17 22.72 28.49
N SER A 410 31.14 23.61 28.74
CA SER A 410 31.08 25.01 28.29
C SER A 410 31.03 25.16 26.76
N ASP A 411 31.61 24.20 26.03
CA ASP A 411 31.58 24.14 24.57
C ASP A 411 30.18 23.81 24.01
N PHE A 412 29.33 23.10 24.77
CA PHE A 412 27.93 22.86 24.40
C PHE A 412 27.05 24.11 24.60
N ALA A 413 27.25 24.84 25.71
CA ALA A 413 26.58 26.12 25.95
C ALA A 413 26.95 27.18 24.89
N ALA A 414 28.19 27.14 24.38
CA ALA A 414 28.59 27.96 23.26
C ALA A 414 27.81 27.62 21.97
N VAL A 415 27.63 26.33 21.67
CA VAL A 415 26.82 25.88 20.51
C VAL A 415 25.36 26.32 20.60
N LEU A 416 24.75 26.33 21.78
CA LEU A 416 23.37 26.83 21.98
C LEU A 416 23.21 28.34 21.72
N LYS A 417 24.26 29.13 21.99
CA LYS A 417 24.28 30.57 21.68
C LYS A 417 24.60 30.84 20.20
N GLU A 418 25.46 30.00 19.62
CA GLU A 418 25.94 30.12 18.25
C GLU A 418 24.87 29.69 17.22
N ILE A 419 24.12 28.63 17.51
CA ILE A 419 23.15 28.02 16.59
C ILE A 419 21.74 28.14 17.16
N ALA A 420 21.07 29.26 16.87
CA ALA A 420 19.71 29.55 17.34
C ALA A 420 18.69 28.46 16.93
N GLU A 421 18.83 27.87 15.74
CA GLU A 421 17.98 26.77 15.26
C GLU A 421 18.10 25.52 16.13
N PHE A 422 19.31 25.15 16.55
CA PHE A 422 19.53 24.01 17.44
C PHE A 422 18.95 24.27 18.84
N ALA A 423 19.06 25.50 19.35
CA ALA A 423 18.46 25.88 20.62
C ALA A 423 16.92 25.83 20.57
N ALA A 424 16.31 26.35 19.50
CA ALA A 424 14.88 26.27 19.27
C ALA A 424 14.39 24.82 19.15
N ASP A 425 15.11 23.98 18.38
CA ASP A 425 14.80 22.56 18.22
C ASP A 425 14.87 21.78 19.54
N LEU A 426 15.88 22.06 20.36
CA LEU A 426 16.05 21.44 21.67
C LEU A 426 14.97 21.88 22.67
N VAL A 427 14.62 23.17 22.68
CA VAL A 427 13.54 23.71 23.52
C VAL A 427 12.19 23.13 23.12
N ALA A 428 11.91 23.05 21.82
CA ALA A 428 10.67 22.44 21.31
C ALA A 428 10.57 20.95 21.68
N LEU A 429 11.68 20.21 21.67
CA LEU A 429 11.71 18.81 22.08
C LEU A 429 11.55 18.65 23.60
N MET A 430 12.20 19.50 24.40
CA MET A 430 12.04 19.51 25.87
C MET A 430 10.61 19.88 26.28
N ALA A 431 9.95 20.79 25.55
CA ALA A 431 8.55 21.14 25.77
C ALA A 431 7.59 19.96 25.50
N LYS A 432 7.92 19.08 24.55
CA LYS A 432 7.16 17.84 24.28
C LYS A 432 7.36 16.75 25.35
N GLY A 433 8.47 16.79 26.10
CA GLY A 433 8.80 15.81 27.16
C GLY A 433 8.23 16.13 28.54
N TYR A 434 7.53 17.25 28.70
CA TYR A 434 6.98 17.67 29.99
C TYR A 434 5.58 17.08 30.22
N GLN A 435 5.53 15.89 30.83
CA GLN A 435 4.33 15.42 31.51
C GLN A 435 4.28 16.10 32.89
N PRO A 436 3.13 16.68 33.31
CA PRO A 436 3.03 17.29 34.63
C PRO A 436 3.17 16.20 35.69
N VAL A 437 4.26 16.25 36.45
CA VAL A 437 4.45 15.35 37.60
C VAL A 437 3.47 15.78 38.69
N GLU A 438 2.48 14.93 38.96
CA GLU A 438 1.63 15.06 40.15
C GLU A 438 2.47 14.95 41.44
N ARG A 439 2.42 16.03 42.23
CA ARG A 439 2.68 16.16 43.68
C ARG A 439 4.09 15.82 44.21
N PHE A 440 4.82 16.82 44.70
CA PHE A 440 4.92 17.19 46.14
C PHE A 440 5.88 18.39 46.38
N GLN A 441 5.61 19.12 47.48
CA GLN A 441 6.26 20.32 48.08
C GLN A 441 7.77 20.09 48.42
N PHE A 442 8.68 21.07 48.54
CA PHE A 442 8.77 22.17 49.53
C PHE A 442 9.85 23.25 49.23
N THR A 443 9.54 24.51 49.61
CA THR A 443 10.23 25.61 50.36
C THR A 443 11.76 25.87 50.38
N VAL A 444 12.14 27.17 50.25
CA VAL A 444 13.13 28.03 51.01
C VAL A 444 13.97 28.91 50.05
N ARG A 445 13.73 30.23 49.90
CA ARG A 445 14.01 31.45 50.72
C ARG A 445 15.44 32.05 50.65
N CYS A 446 15.45 33.24 50.04
CA CYS A 446 16.30 34.43 50.22
C CYS A 446 17.81 34.41 49.91
N GLY A 447 18.16 35.15 48.87
CA GLY A 447 18.96 36.39 48.93
C GLY A 447 19.54 36.77 47.57
N ASN A 448 19.01 37.84 46.92
CA ASN A 448 19.49 38.40 45.64
C ASN A 448 21.00 38.50 45.71
N GLY A 449 21.78 37.78 44.91
CA GLY A 449 21.71 37.70 43.46
C GLY A 449 22.93 38.48 42.96
N ASN A 450 23.82 37.84 42.21
CA ASN A 450 24.67 38.52 41.26
C ASN A 450 25.33 37.53 40.30
N CYS A 451 25.29 37.95 39.03
CA CYS A 451 26.22 37.62 37.95
C CYS A 451 25.88 36.34 37.16
N LEU A 452 25.78 36.41 35.83
CA LEU A 452 26.79 37.03 34.96
C LEU A 452 26.17 37.76 33.75
N ASP A 453 26.74 38.82 33.21
CA ASP A 453 27.85 39.62 33.71
C ASP A 453 28.10 40.75 32.70
N SER A 454 28.16 41.96 33.21
CA SER A 454 29.48 42.57 33.29
C SER A 454 29.51 43.36 34.60
N GLY A 455 30.65 43.39 35.28
CA GLY A 455 31.04 44.69 35.78
C GLY A 455 31.18 45.59 34.57
N GLU A 456 30.51 46.75 34.61
CA GLU A 456 30.83 47.96 33.83
C GLU A 456 29.98 48.15 32.54
N TYR A 457 29.09 49.15 32.59
CA TYR A 457 28.21 49.71 31.53
C TYR A 457 26.79 49.14 31.32
N SER A 458 26.17 48.54 32.34
CA SER A 458 24.71 48.29 32.38
C SER A 458 24.00 49.43 33.13
N ASP A 459 23.17 50.22 32.44
CA ASP A 459 22.54 51.44 32.99
C ASP A 459 21.22 51.19 33.77
N PHE A 460 20.71 49.94 33.82
CA PHE A 460 19.49 49.58 34.55
C PHE A 460 19.60 48.25 35.30
N ARG A 461 18.99 48.17 36.49
CA ARG A 461 18.89 46.97 37.33
C ARG A 461 17.42 46.70 37.66
N ILE A 462 17.00 45.44 37.51
CA ILE A 462 15.66 44.99 37.93
C ILE A 462 15.86 43.94 39.02
N ILE A 463 15.20 44.15 40.16
CA ILE A 463 15.29 43.27 41.34
C ILE A 463 13.89 42.75 41.63
N THR A 464 13.74 41.42 41.67
CA THR A 464 12.46 40.78 42.01
C THR A 464 12.54 40.16 43.41
N GLY A 465 11.39 40.07 44.09
CA GLY A 465 11.19 39.72 45.51
C GLY A 465 11.61 38.32 45.96
N GLY A 466 12.52 37.68 45.22
CA GLY A 466 13.39 36.67 45.76
C GLY A 466 14.49 36.34 44.78
N SER A 467 15.49 37.20 44.83
CA SER A 467 16.85 36.70 44.85
C SER A 467 17.62 36.47 43.54
N CYS A 468 17.16 37.04 42.43
CA CYS A 468 17.97 37.30 41.23
C CYS A 468 18.05 38.81 40.82
N VAL A 469 19.27 39.28 40.50
CA VAL A 469 19.55 40.62 39.93
C VAL A 469 19.86 40.49 38.44
N TYR A 470 19.12 41.19 37.57
CA TYR A 470 19.34 41.19 36.11
C TYR A 470 19.90 42.55 35.63
N LYS A 471 20.89 42.51 34.72
CA LYS A 471 21.57 43.69 34.13
C LYS A 471 21.27 43.75 32.63
N LEU A 472 20.82 44.90 32.11
CA LEU A 472 20.44 45.10 30.68
C LEU A 472 21.09 46.36 30.06
N HIS A 473 21.34 46.35 28.74
CA HIS A 473 22.04 47.42 28.00
C HIS A 473 21.09 48.46 27.35
N LYS A 474 21.48 49.74 27.46
CA LYS A 474 20.74 50.92 26.96
C LYS A 474 20.57 50.98 25.43
N ILE A 475 21.45 50.34 24.66
CA ILE A 475 21.37 50.24 23.19
C ILE A 475 20.21 49.34 22.73
N VAL A 476 19.89 48.30 23.50
CA VAL A 476 18.82 47.36 23.16
C VAL A 476 17.44 47.98 23.43
N LEU A 477 17.32 48.79 24.49
CA LEU A 477 16.08 49.51 24.83
C LEU A 477 15.80 50.72 23.93
N SER A 478 16.84 51.39 23.40
CA SER A 478 16.69 52.58 22.55
C SER A 478 16.42 52.29 21.07
N SER A 479 16.78 51.08 20.59
CA SER A 479 16.55 50.67 19.19
C SER A 479 15.14 50.15 18.91
N GLN A 480 14.37 49.83 19.96
CA GLN A 480 13.08 49.14 19.84
C GLN A 480 11.88 50.03 20.18
N SER A 481 12.10 51.28 20.63
CA SER A 481 11.02 52.23 20.94
C SER A 481 11.51 53.67 20.99
N SER A 482 10.80 54.56 20.30
CA SER A 482 11.06 56.01 20.30
C SER A 482 10.75 56.67 21.65
N VAL A 483 9.90 56.05 22.48
CA VAL A 483 9.54 56.53 23.82
C VAL A 483 10.68 56.30 24.81
N PHE A 484 11.33 55.12 24.74
CA PHE A 484 12.53 54.83 25.55
C PHE A 484 13.77 55.57 25.05
N ALA A 485 13.87 55.86 23.74
CA ALA A 485 14.88 56.77 23.21
C ALA A 485 14.71 58.21 23.75
N ALA A 486 13.47 58.70 23.90
CA ALA A 486 13.18 60.02 24.46
C ALA A 486 13.48 60.13 25.97
N ALA A 487 13.17 59.07 26.74
CA ALA A 487 13.50 58.98 28.16
C ALA A 487 15.02 58.90 28.41
N CYS A 488 15.76 58.18 27.56
CA CYS A 488 17.22 58.09 27.63
C CYS A 488 17.96 59.38 27.24
N ASN A 489 17.29 60.29 26.50
CA ASN A 489 17.82 61.55 25.98
C ASN A 489 17.41 62.79 26.82
N GLY A 490 16.74 62.61 27.96
CA GLY A 490 16.52 63.68 28.94
C GLY A 490 15.47 64.73 28.57
N ILE A 491 14.43 64.37 27.80
CA ILE A 491 13.47 65.36 27.25
C ILE A 491 12.24 65.62 28.16
N TYR A 492 12.08 64.91 29.30
CA TYR A 492 11.03 65.22 30.30
C TYR A 492 11.55 65.30 31.75
N PRO A 493 11.08 66.25 32.60
CA PRO A 493 11.50 66.38 34.00
C PRO A 493 10.89 65.30 34.94
N PRO A 494 11.43 65.15 36.17
CA PRO A 494 11.43 63.90 36.95
C PRO A 494 10.19 63.73 37.83
N GLN A 495 9.66 62.50 37.94
CA GLN A 495 8.78 62.08 39.05
C GLN A 495 9.24 60.81 39.77
N PHE A 496 10.48 60.35 39.56
CA PHE A 496 11.04 59.23 40.31
C PHE A 496 12.40 59.63 40.90
N PRO A 497 12.59 59.57 42.23
CA PRO A 497 13.86 59.91 42.85
C PRO A 497 14.90 58.83 42.50
N LEU A 498 16.07 59.28 42.06
CA LEU A 498 17.26 58.44 41.86
C LEU A 498 17.97 58.28 43.20
N ASP A 499 18.50 57.08 43.45
CA ASP A 499 19.39 56.84 44.59
C ASP A 499 20.61 57.79 44.52
N PRO A 500 20.90 58.58 45.56
CA PRO A 500 21.92 59.63 45.52
C PRO A 500 23.37 59.14 45.55
N GLU A 501 23.65 57.85 45.79
CA GLU A 501 25.01 57.29 45.71
C GLU A 501 25.31 56.59 44.39
N THR A 502 24.29 56.06 43.69
CA THR A 502 24.48 55.26 42.47
C THR A 502 23.78 55.79 41.22
N GLY A 503 22.86 56.76 41.34
CA GLY A 503 22.15 57.34 40.22
C GLY A 503 21.17 56.39 39.51
N ALA A 504 20.78 55.28 40.13
CA ALA A 504 19.85 54.30 39.58
C ALA A 504 18.41 54.52 40.09
N MET A 505 17.42 54.15 39.27
CA MET A 505 15.99 54.21 39.58
C MET A 505 15.51 52.85 40.09
N GLU A 506 14.81 52.81 41.23
CA GLU A 506 14.44 51.59 41.95
C GLU A 506 12.91 51.35 41.93
N ILE A 507 12.47 50.13 41.62
CA ILE A 507 11.05 49.69 41.66
C ILE A 507 11.02 48.32 42.34
N SER A 508 10.25 48.14 43.42
CA SER A 508 10.13 46.85 44.13
C SER A 508 8.69 46.52 44.52
N SER A 509 8.28 45.26 44.37
CA SER A 509 7.25 44.62 45.19
C SER A 509 7.33 43.07 45.09
N GLU A 510 6.86 42.41 46.13
CA GLU A 510 7.16 41.03 46.53
C GLU A 510 5.98 40.07 46.26
N PHE A 511 6.01 39.25 45.20
CA PHE A 511 5.28 37.96 45.13
C PHE A 511 5.98 37.05 44.09
N HIS A 512 6.16 35.77 44.40
CA HIS A 512 6.94 34.82 43.60
C HIS A 512 6.07 33.95 42.67
N ASP A 513 6.42 33.90 41.39
CA ASP A 513 6.79 32.64 40.73
C ASP A 513 8.07 32.86 39.90
N PRO A 514 9.22 32.25 40.27
CA PRO A 514 10.43 32.26 39.45
C PRO A 514 10.18 31.73 38.02
N LYS A 515 9.15 30.90 37.81
CA LYS A 515 8.71 30.45 36.49
C LYS A 515 8.01 31.55 35.69
N ALA A 516 7.36 32.51 36.33
CA ALA A 516 6.75 33.64 35.63
C ALA A 516 7.80 34.64 35.18
N VAL A 517 8.87 34.85 35.95
CA VAL A 517 10.03 35.68 35.54
C VAL A 517 10.83 34.98 34.42
N PHE A 518 10.98 33.65 34.46
CA PHE A 518 11.55 32.87 33.34
C PHE A 518 10.66 32.92 32.08
N SER A 519 9.34 32.83 32.24
CA SER A 519 8.37 32.96 31.14
C SER A 519 8.34 34.37 30.56
N MET A 520 8.52 35.40 31.39
CA MET A 520 8.57 36.80 30.97
C MET A 520 9.87 37.17 30.25
N VAL A 521 11.02 36.56 30.61
CA VAL A 521 12.30 36.71 29.88
C VAL A 521 12.33 35.87 28.59
N TYR A 522 11.68 34.71 28.59
CA TYR A 522 11.41 33.90 27.40
C TYR A 522 10.48 34.64 26.42
N PHE A 523 9.50 35.39 26.94
CA PHE A 523 8.57 36.23 26.17
C PHE A 523 9.25 37.47 25.56
N LEU A 524 10.25 38.06 26.24
CA LEU A 524 10.97 39.24 25.76
C LEU A 524 11.96 38.95 24.61
N TYR A 525 12.31 37.69 24.32
CA TYR A 525 13.33 37.36 23.31
C TYR A 525 12.76 36.82 21.99
N HIS A 526 11.54 36.27 21.94
CA HIS A 526 11.08 35.44 20.79
C HIS A 526 9.69 35.75 20.22
N PHE A 527 9.11 36.92 20.46
CA PHE A 527 7.95 37.35 19.67
C PHE A 527 8.36 38.17 18.45
N SER A 528 8.43 37.53 17.29
CA SER A 528 8.24 38.18 16.00
C SER A 528 7.10 37.48 15.24
N TYR A 529 5.95 38.15 15.24
CA TYR A 529 4.91 38.18 14.21
C TYR A 529 4.03 36.96 13.85
N SER A 530 3.95 35.86 14.62
CA SER A 530 2.95 34.81 14.26
C SER A 530 2.20 34.10 15.39
N ASP A 531 2.32 34.49 16.66
CA ASP A 531 1.70 33.77 17.78
C ASP A 531 0.50 34.55 18.39
N ASP A 532 -0.42 35.01 17.56
CA ASP A 532 -1.66 35.65 18.01
C ASP A 532 -2.67 34.64 18.61
N TYR A 533 -2.23 33.64 19.39
CA TYR A 533 -3.10 32.59 19.96
C TYR A 533 -3.80 33.08 21.25
N PRO A 534 -5.14 33.23 21.26
CA PRO A 534 -5.87 33.90 22.34
C PRO A 534 -5.65 33.35 23.77
N PRO A 535 -5.54 32.02 24.03
CA PRO A 535 -5.29 31.48 25.37
C PRO A 535 -3.93 31.85 25.93
N ARG A 536 -2.91 31.95 25.07
CA ARG A 536 -1.58 32.41 25.49
C ARG A 536 -1.61 33.89 25.87
N ILE A 537 -2.40 34.69 25.15
CA ILE A 537 -2.60 36.11 25.47
C ILE A 537 -3.39 36.24 26.78
N VAL A 538 -4.37 35.36 27.06
CA VAL A 538 -5.08 35.28 28.36
C VAL A 538 -4.16 34.83 29.49
N HIS A 539 -3.27 33.84 29.28
CA HIS A 539 -2.24 33.47 30.25
C HIS A 539 -1.27 34.62 30.52
N VAL A 540 -0.85 35.35 29.48
CA VAL A 540 0.01 36.54 29.60
C VAL A 540 -0.72 37.67 30.31
N TYR A 541 -2.03 37.85 30.07
CA TYR A 541 -2.89 38.78 30.78
C TYR A 541 -3.02 38.41 32.27
N ASN A 542 -3.23 37.12 32.57
CA ASN A 542 -3.33 36.59 33.93
C ASN A 542 -2.00 36.67 34.69
N ILE A 543 -0.88 36.44 34.00
CA ILE A 543 0.48 36.65 34.54
C ILE A 543 0.76 38.16 34.69
N ALA A 544 0.38 39.00 33.72
CA ALA A 544 0.53 40.45 33.82
C ALA A 544 -0.27 41.02 34.99
N GLN A 545 -1.48 40.52 35.26
CA GLN A 545 -2.24 40.86 36.45
C GLN A 545 -1.63 40.29 37.74
N ALA A 546 -1.20 39.02 37.73
CA ALA A 546 -0.60 38.37 38.90
C ALA A 546 0.72 39.02 39.35
N PHE A 547 1.44 39.67 38.42
CA PHE A 547 2.70 40.39 38.68
C PHE A 547 2.57 41.92 38.56
N ASP A 548 1.35 42.45 38.39
CA ASP A 548 0.99 43.88 38.31
C ASP A 548 1.77 44.70 37.26
N ILE A 549 1.89 44.15 36.04
CA ILE A 549 2.64 44.72 34.92
C ILE A 549 1.68 45.38 33.94
N SER A 550 1.20 46.59 34.28
CA SER A 550 0.09 47.26 33.57
C SER A 550 0.32 47.53 32.08
N ALA A 551 1.58 47.66 31.64
CA ALA A 551 1.92 47.83 30.22
C ALA A 551 1.76 46.51 29.42
N LEU A 552 2.07 45.37 30.05
CA LEU A 552 1.86 44.06 29.46
C LEU A 552 0.37 43.70 29.51
N GLU A 553 -0.37 44.15 30.54
CA GLU A 553 -1.82 44.02 30.62
C GLU A 553 -2.53 44.79 29.50
N ALA A 554 -2.19 46.07 29.30
CA ALA A 554 -2.76 46.88 28.22
C ALA A 554 -2.38 46.34 26.83
N LEU A 555 -1.13 45.89 26.64
CA LEU A 555 -0.69 45.26 25.39
C LEU A 555 -1.40 43.93 25.15
N ALA A 556 -1.65 43.14 26.19
CA ALA A 556 -2.41 41.89 26.10
C ALA A 556 -3.88 42.16 25.75
N ILE A 557 -4.54 43.17 26.32
CA ILE A 557 -5.92 43.55 25.92
C ILE A 557 -5.95 43.99 24.46
N GLN A 558 -5.05 44.89 24.06
CA GLN A 558 -5.01 45.39 22.68
C GLN A 558 -4.73 44.26 21.68
N ARG A 559 -3.74 43.40 21.97
CA ARG A 559 -3.41 42.26 21.12
C ARG A 559 -4.48 41.20 21.13
N PHE A 560 -5.20 41.03 22.23
CA PHE A 560 -6.36 40.15 22.28
C PHE A 560 -7.48 40.66 21.39
N GLU A 561 -7.76 41.97 21.39
CA GLU A 561 -8.75 42.55 20.47
C GLU A 561 -8.32 42.42 19.00
N GLU A 562 -7.03 42.63 18.68
CA GLU A 562 -6.48 42.45 17.34
C GLU A 562 -6.53 40.97 16.89
N ALA A 563 -6.09 40.04 17.74
CA ALA A 563 -6.12 38.60 17.48
C ALA A 563 -7.55 38.04 17.41
N ALA A 564 -8.45 38.52 18.26
CA ALA A 564 -9.84 38.07 18.30
C ALA A 564 -10.64 38.50 17.08
N ILE A 565 -10.26 39.59 16.39
CA ILE A 565 -10.90 39.99 15.13
C ILE A 565 -10.62 38.96 14.01
N ASP A 566 -9.43 38.33 14.02
CA ASP A 566 -9.04 37.34 13.01
C ASP A 566 -9.21 35.88 13.45
N GLN A 567 -9.42 35.63 14.76
CA GLN A 567 -9.46 34.27 15.34
C GLN A 567 -10.70 33.99 16.22
N TRP A 568 -11.75 34.81 16.15
CA TRP A 568 -13.01 34.62 16.90
C TRP A 568 -13.67 33.25 16.64
N ASP A 569 -13.35 32.58 15.54
CA ASP A 569 -13.88 31.27 15.13
C ASP A 569 -12.96 30.08 15.44
N THR A 570 -11.85 30.31 16.17
CA THR A 570 -10.88 29.28 16.55
C THR A 570 -11.15 28.69 17.94
N ASP A 571 -10.72 27.45 18.15
CA ASP A 571 -10.75 26.80 19.48
C ASP A 571 -9.95 27.58 20.52
N GLY A 572 -8.89 28.28 20.10
CA GLY A 572 -8.14 29.17 20.97
C GLY A 572 -9.00 30.31 21.54
N PHE A 573 -9.91 30.89 20.76
CA PHE A 573 -10.81 31.90 21.31
C PHE A 573 -11.81 31.31 22.31
N ALA A 574 -12.27 30.07 22.09
CA ALA A 574 -13.14 29.37 23.04
C ALA A 574 -12.41 28.97 24.34
N ASP A 575 -11.20 28.43 24.23
CA ASP A 575 -10.32 28.06 25.34
C ASP A 575 -9.94 29.30 26.17
N ALA A 576 -9.73 30.45 25.51
CA ALA A 576 -9.46 31.73 26.17
C ALA A 576 -10.66 32.22 27.02
N ILE A 577 -11.89 31.95 26.55
CA ILE A 577 -13.11 32.26 27.30
C ILE A 577 -13.30 31.28 28.45
N GLU A 578 -13.05 29.99 28.22
CA GLU A 578 -13.10 28.95 29.27
C GLU A 578 -12.12 29.27 30.39
N GLU A 579 -10.87 29.54 30.04
CA GLU A 579 -9.81 29.87 30.99
C GLU A 579 -10.09 31.15 31.79
N LEU A 580 -10.66 32.19 31.17
CA LEU A 580 -10.99 33.46 31.83
C LEU A 580 -12.24 33.37 32.74
N TYR A 581 -13.18 32.48 32.41
CA TYR A 581 -14.40 32.28 33.21
C TYR A 581 -14.22 31.20 34.29
N ASP A 582 -13.24 30.30 34.16
CA ASP A 582 -12.89 29.30 35.18
C ASP A 582 -11.95 29.84 36.27
N THR A 583 -11.17 30.90 36.01
CA THR A 583 -10.11 31.35 36.93
C THR A 583 -10.51 32.39 37.99
N GLU A 584 -11.62 33.15 37.89
CA GLU A 584 -11.99 34.15 38.92
C GLU A 584 -13.50 34.47 39.12
N PRO A 585 -13.94 34.79 40.36
CA PRO A 585 -15.31 35.22 40.68
C PRO A 585 -15.55 36.75 40.51
N ASN A 586 -16.49 37.09 39.62
CA ASN A 586 -17.34 38.30 39.61
C ASN A 586 -16.75 39.67 40.04
N GLN A 587 -15.78 40.22 39.29
CA GLN A 587 -15.60 41.69 39.18
C GLN A 587 -15.56 42.13 37.70
N GLU A 588 -16.05 43.35 37.42
CA GLU A 588 -16.16 43.93 36.07
C GLU A 588 -14.78 44.26 35.48
N ASN A 589 -14.31 43.40 34.57
CA ASN A 589 -12.96 43.47 33.98
C ASN A 589 -13.00 43.81 32.47
N GLY A 590 -12.03 44.59 31.99
CA GLY A 590 -11.97 45.11 30.61
C GLY A 590 -11.91 44.03 29.52
N LEU A 591 -11.21 42.92 29.75
CA LEU A 591 -11.11 41.81 28.79
C LEU A 591 -12.43 41.04 28.61
N ARG A 592 -13.24 40.90 29.69
CA ARG A 592 -14.57 40.25 29.62
C ARG A 592 -15.55 41.03 28.74
N ASN A 593 -15.54 42.37 28.83
CA ASN A 593 -16.37 43.22 27.98
C ASN A 593 -15.96 43.16 26.49
N ALA A 594 -14.66 43.04 26.19
CA ALA A 594 -14.18 42.85 24.82
C ALA A 594 -14.67 41.53 24.22
N ILE A 595 -14.60 40.44 25.00
CA ILE A 595 -15.10 39.12 24.61
C ILE A 595 -16.61 39.11 24.33
N LEU A 596 -17.43 39.69 25.21
CA LEU A 596 -18.89 39.75 25.02
C LEU A 596 -19.29 40.55 23.78
N ARG A 597 -18.61 41.68 23.52
CA ARG A 597 -18.85 42.52 22.35
C ARG A 597 -18.50 41.79 21.04
N ILE A 598 -17.32 41.17 20.96
CA ILE A 598 -16.85 40.46 19.76
C ILE A 598 -17.73 39.23 19.50
N SER A 599 -18.09 38.49 20.55
CA SER A 599 -18.99 37.32 20.47
C SER A 599 -20.40 37.68 20.00
N ALA A 600 -20.95 38.83 20.41
CA ALA A 600 -22.25 39.29 19.95
C ALA A 600 -22.22 39.78 18.48
N SER A 601 -21.12 40.40 18.05
CA SER A 601 -20.97 40.88 16.66
C SER A 601 -20.78 39.78 15.61
N HIS A 602 -20.30 38.60 16.03
CA HIS A 602 -20.10 37.43 15.15
C HIS A 602 -21.06 36.27 15.48
N LEU A 603 -22.13 36.54 16.25
CA LEU A 603 -23.08 35.54 16.75
C LEU A 603 -23.66 34.65 15.64
N ASP A 604 -23.92 35.24 14.48
CA ASP A 604 -24.51 34.55 13.34
C ASP A 604 -23.52 33.60 12.68
N ALA A 605 -22.25 33.97 12.56
CA ALA A 605 -21.22 33.09 12.00
C ALA A 605 -20.78 32.00 13.02
N LEU A 606 -20.81 32.32 14.31
CA LEU A 606 -20.57 31.40 15.43
C LEU A 606 -21.68 30.33 15.57
N LEU A 607 -22.94 30.66 15.25
CA LEU A 607 -24.06 29.70 15.26
C LEU A 607 -24.06 28.76 14.03
N GLN A 608 -23.31 29.09 12.97
CA GLN A 608 -23.29 28.39 11.68
C GLN A 608 -22.16 27.38 11.55
N GLN A 609 -21.00 27.73 12.10
CA GLN A 609 -19.91 26.78 12.27
C GLN A 609 -20.36 25.75 13.32
N ARG A 610 -20.60 24.50 12.91
CA ARG A 610 -20.89 23.36 13.81
C ARG A 610 -19.61 22.89 14.53
N GLY A 611 -18.93 23.82 15.19
CA GLY A 611 -17.70 23.64 15.96
C GLY A 611 -17.87 23.80 17.48
N SER A 612 -16.73 23.83 18.15
CA SER A 612 -16.48 23.90 19.61
C SER A 612 -17.23 25.01 20.36
N PHE A 613 -17.38 26.19 19.77
CA PHE A 613 -18.03 27.34 20.40
C PHE A 613 -19.53 27.14 20.68
N TYR A 614 -20.26 26.44 19.80
CA TYR A 614 -21.65 26.03 20.05
C TYR A 614 -21.75 24.93 21.13
N ARG A 615 -20.72 24.06 21.25
CA ARG A 615 -20.59 23.11 22.36
C ARG A 615 -20.26 23.83 23.67
N PHE A 616 -19.43 24.87 23.64
CA PHE A 616 -19.07 25.73 24.79
C PHE A 616 -20.26 26.54 25.32
N LEU A 617 -21.03 27.20 24.44
CA LEU A 617 -22.29 27.89 24.78
C LEU A 617 -23.31 26.97 25.48
N LYS A 618 -23.19 25.65 25.29
CA LYS A 618 -24.06 24.62 25.87
C LYS A 618 -23.49 24.00 27.15
N SER A 619 -22.17 24.11 27.39
CA SER A 619 -21.47 23.57 28.57
C SER A 619 -21.14 24.62 29.64
N SER A 620 -20.91 25.88 29.26
CA SER A 620 -20.52 26.97 30.17
C SER A 620 -21.73 27.78 30.64
N GLY A 621 -22.31 27.35 31.77
CA GLY A 621 -23.58 27.89 32.29
C GLY A 621 -23.59 29.39 32.59
N GLN A 622 -22.46 29.99 32.99
CA GLN A 622 -22.38 31.42 33.34
C GLN A 622 -22.16 32.32 32.12
N PHE A 623 -21.28 31.94 31.18
CA PHE A 623 -21.04 32.70 29.95
C PHE A 623 -22.32 32.79 29.08
N GLY A 624 -23.07 31.70 28.98
CA GLY A 624 -24.37 31.69 28.29
C GLY A 624 -25.41 32.62 28.93
N ALA A 625 -25.42 32.75 30.26
CA ALA A 625 -26.33 33.65 30.98
C ALA A 625 -25.97 35.13 30.72
N ASP A 626 -24.69 35.48 30.81
CA ASP A 626 -24.18 36.84 30.56
C ASP A 626 -24.39 37.26 29.09
N MET A 627 -24.26 36.33 28.13
CA MET A 627 -24.55 36.61 26.72
C MET A 627 -26.03 36.85 26.44
N VAL A 628 -26.93 36.09 27.08
CA VAL A 628 -28.38 36.31 26.97
C VAL A 628 -28.77 37.65 27.58
N GLU A 629 -28.18 38.02 28.72
CA GLU A 629 -28.40 39.33 29.34
C GLU A 629 -27.89 40.48 28.44
N TYR A 630 -26.70 40.32 27.82
CA TYR A 630 -26.13 41.26 26.86
C TYR A 630 -27.00 41.42 25.60
N LEU A 631 -27.51 40.33 25.02
CA LEU A 631 -28.40 40.33 23.85
C LEU A 631 -29.81 40.87 24.15
N MET A 632 -30.36 40.60 25.33
CA MET A 632 -31.67 41.12 25.74
C MET A 632 -31.62 42.64 25.98
N LYS A 633 -30.46 43.16 26.42
CA LYS A 633 -30.20 44.61 26.52
C LYS A 633 -29.87 45.25 25.16
N SER A 634 -29.30 44.50 24.21
CA SER A 634 -28.95 44.97 22.85
C SER A 634 -30.00 44.57 21.80
N ARG A 635 -31.02 45.42 21.58
CA ARG A 635 -32.15 45.21 20.65
C ARG A 635 -31.73 44.87 19.19
N GLN A 636 -31.47 43.62 18.80
CA GLN A 636 -31.36 43.21 17.38
C GLN A 636 -32.11 41.91 16.99
N PRO A 637 -32.85 41.88 15.84
CA PRO A 637 -33.90 40.86 15.59
C PRO A 637 -33.62 39.83 14.46
N ALA A 638 -32.42 39.71 13.89
CA ALA A 638 -32.29 39.22 12.49
C ALA A 638 -31.98 37.73 12.21
N VAL A 639 -31.42 36.90 13.10
CA VAL A 639 -30.84 35.59 12.64
C VAL A 639 -31.34 34.39 13.43
N ARG A 640 -32.65 34.13 13.30
CA ARG A 640 -33.27 32.91 13.81
C ARG A 640 -33.61 31.87 12.75
N THR A 641 -33.30 32.08 11.47
CA THR A 641 -34.03 31.32 10.43
C THR A 641 -33.28 30.73 9.23
N GLU A 642 -31.97 30.92 8.99
CA GLU A 642 -31.43 30.50 7.67
C GLU A 642 -30.12 29.71 7.55
N PHE A 643 -29.35 29.45 8.61
CA PHE A 643 -28.07 28.77 8.37
C PHE A 643 -27.94 27.38 8.98
N LYS A 644 -28.09 26.41 8.09
CA LYS A 644 -27.79 25.00 8.26
C LYS A 644 -26.70 24.63 7.23
N VAL A 645 -25.45 25.00 7.56
CA VAL A 645 -24.15 24.35 7.22
C VAL A 645 -23.79 24.08 5.75
N ASP A 646 -22.73 24.76 5.28
CA ASP A 646 -21.80 24.25 4.27
C ASP A 646 -20.41 24.85 4.55
N LEU A 647 -19.42 24.02 4.94
CA LEU A 647 -17.94 24.26 4.98
C LEU A 647 -17.14 23.19 5.77
N THR A 648 -17.71 22.02 6.07
CA THR A 648 -16.93 20.78 6.32
C THR A 648 -16.68 19.95 5.04
N ASN A 649 -16.54 20.59 3.87
CA ASN A 649 -16.53 19.85 2.60
C ASN A 649 -15.23 20.03 1.78
N GLN A 650 -14.12 19.51 2.31
CA GLN A 650 -13.55 18.35 1.61
C GLN A 650 -13.77 17.15 2.52
N THR A 651 -14.97 16.58 2.42
CA THR A 651 -15.28 15.30 3.05
C THR A 651 -14.29 14.28 2.50
N PHE A 652 -13.41 13.78 3.35
CA PHE A 652 -12.65 12.58 3.01
C PHE A 652 -13.67 11.44 2.84
N THR A 653 -14.02 11.23 1.59
CA THR A 653 -14.96 10.24 1.13
C THR A 653 -14.12 9.06 0.68
N MET A 654 -13.84 8.15 1.61
CA MET A 654 -13.30 6.84 1.26
C MET A 654 -14.43 6.02 0.65
N LYS A 655 -14.19 5.49 -0.55
CA LYS A 655 -15.08 4.53 -1.19
C LYS A 655 -14.71 3.13 -0.73
N ILE A 656 -15.57 2.54 0.10
CA ILE A 656 -15.31 1.23 0.70
C ILE A 656 -16.24 0.20 0.07
N LEU A 657 -15.65 -0.83 -0.53
CA LEU A 657 -16.39 -2.00 -1.00
C LEU A 657 -16.49 -3.02 0.14
N ILE A 658 -17.71 -3.43 0.46
CA ILE A 658 -18.02 -4.42 1.48
C ILE A 658 -18.49 -5.68 0.74
N ALA A 659 -17.61 -6.66 0.59
CA ALA A 659 -17.84 -7.91 -0.14
C ALA A 659 -17.68 -9.16 0.76
N PRO A 660 -18.51 -9.34 1.80
CA PRO A 660 -18.41 -10.48 2.71
C PRO A 660 -19.11 -11.72 2.13
N SER A 661 -18.72 -12.89 2.65
CA SER A 661 -19.57 -14.07 2.67
C SER A 661 -20.46 -14.08 3.91
N GLY A 662 -21.44 -14.97 3.93
CA GLY A 662 -22.20 -15.27 5.14
C GLY A 662 -21.36 -16.01 6.18
N PHE A 663 -21.81 -15.99 7.43
CA PHE A 663 -21.29 -16.84 8.51
C PHE A 663 -22.21 -18.05 8.57
N LYS A 664 -21.69 -19.23 8.25
CA LYS A 664 -22.49 -20.46 8.16
C LYS A 664 -23.30 -20.70 9.43
N GLU A 665 -24.57 -21.07 9.25
CA GLU A 665 -25.55 -21.28 10.34
C GLU A 665 -25.79 -20.04 11.25
N SER A 666 -25.26 -18.86 10.93
CA SER A 666 -25.36 -17.64 11.76
C SER A 666 -25.83 -16.40 10.98
N LEU A 667 -24.99 -15.78 10.15
CA LEU A 667 -25.31 -14.54 9.43
C LEU A 667 -25.44 -14.76 7.93
N SER A 668 -26.48 -14.18 7.33
CA SER A 668 -26.56 -14.10 5.86
C SER A 668 -25.49 -13.14 5.29
N PRO A 669 -25.06 -13.29 4.04
CA PRO A 669 -24.13 -12.34 3.39
C PRO A 669 -24.64 -10.89 3.42
N HIS A 670 -25.95 -10.69 3.29
CA HIS A 670 -26.58 -9.36 3.34
C HIS A 670 -26.49 -8.76 4.74
N THR A 671 -26.83 -9.55 5.76
CA THR A 671 -26.73 -9.15 7.17
C THR A 671 -25.27 -8.80 7.52
N ALA A 672 -24.33 -9.66 7.12
CA ALA A 672 -22.90 -9.43 7.33
C ALA A 672 -22.44 -8.11 6.69
N ALA A 673 -22.84 -7.83 5.44
CA ALA A 673 -22.52 -6.58 4.76
C ALA A 673 -23.10 -5.36 5.49
N GLN A 674 -24.31 -5.47 6.05
CA GLN A 674 -24.96 -4.40 6.80
C GLN A 674 -24.33 -4.17 8.18
N CYS A 675 -23.91 -5.23 8.87
CA CYS A 675 -23.13 -5.13 10.11
C CYS A 675 -21.79 -4.42 9.86
N ILE A 676 -21.07 -4.81 8.81
CA ILE A 676 -19.80 -4.20 8.43
C ILE A 676 -19.99 -2.72 8.07
N GLU A 677 -20.99 -2.39 7.25
CA GLU A 677 -21.35 -1.01 6.90
C GLU A 677 -21.65 -0.18 8.16
N THR A 678 -22.40 -0.75 9.11
CA THR A 678 -22.73 -0.09 10.37
C THR A 678 -21.47 0.20 11.19
N GLY A 679 -20.58 -0.77 11.34
CA GLY A 679 -19.30 -0.58 12.05
C GLY A 679 -18.41 0.46 11.38
N ILE A 680 -18.27 0.39 10.05
CA ILE A 680 -17.53 1.37 9.25
C ILE A 680 -18.10 2.77 9.46
N ARG A 681 -19.42 2.96 9.38
CA ARG A 681 -20.06 4.29 9.55
C ARG A 681 -19.97 4.83 10.98
N ARG A 682 -19.84 3.98 12.00
CA ARG A 682 -19.56 4.43 13.37
C ARG A 682 -18.15 5.02 13.49
N ALA A 683 -17.19 4.47 12.75
CA ALA A 683 -15.82 4.97 12.72
C ALA A 683 -15.66 6.18 11.76
N LEU A 684 -16.17 6.07 10.53
CA LEU A 684 -16.09 7.07 9.47
C LEU A 684 -17.48 7.35 8.87
N PRO A 685 -18.26 8.29 9.46
CA PRO A 685 -19.63 8.58 9.00
C PRO A 685 -19.74 9.06 7.55
N THR A 686 -18.66 9.62 7.00
CA THR A 686 -18.58 10.13 5.61
C THR A 686 -18.17 9.08 4.59
N ALA A 687 -17.95 7.82 4.99
CA ALA A 687 -17.56 6.75 4.08
C ALA A 687 -18.67 6.44 3.05
N GLU A 688 -18.31 6.47 1.78
CA GLU A 688 -19.17 5.97 0.71
C GLU A 688 -19.02 4.45 0.67
N THR A 689 -20.10 3.73 0.92
CA THR A 689 -20.07 2.27 1.09
C THR A 689 -20.87 1.60 -0.01
N HIS A 690 -20.22 0.67 -0.71
CA HIS A 690 -20.86 -0.19 -1.71
C HIS A 690 -20.87 -1.62 -1.18
N LYS A 691 -22.04 -2.25 -1.16
CA LYS A 691 -22.20 -3.61 -0.66
C LYS A 691 -22.30 -4.58 -1.83
N ALA A 692 -21.45 -5.59 -1.83
CA ALA A 692 -21.50 -6.73 -2.73
C ALA A 692 -21.57 -8.02 -1.89
N PRO A 693 -22.73 -8.35 -1.28
CA PRO A 693 -22.85 -9.57 -0.50
C PRO A 693 -22.67 -10.79 -1.41
N LEU A 694 -21.59 -11.54 -1.21
CA LEU A 694 -21.21 -12.63 -2.09
C LEU A 694 -21.68 -13.98 -1.57
N VAL A 695 -21.97 -14.86 -2.52
CA VAL A 695 -22.46 -16.23 -2.32
C VAL A 695 -21.65 -17.16 -3.22
N ASP A 696 -21.30 -18.34 -2.72
CA ASP A 696 -20.46 -19.33 -3.40
C ASP A 696 -21.28 -20.47 -4.05
N GLY A 697 -22.61 -20.29 -4.11
CA GLY A 697 -23.57 -21.32 -4.53
C GLY A 697 -24.30 -22.00 -3.37
N GLY A 698 -23.98 -21.67 -2.12
CA GLY A 698 -24.65 -22.14 -0.92
C GLY A 698 -25.95 -21.40 -0.56
N GLU A 699 -26.22 -21.28 0.73
CA GLU A 699 -27.46 -20.69 1.24
C GLU A 699 -27.64 -19.22 0.82
N GLY A 700 -28.83 -18.88 0.29
CA GLY A 700 -29.16 -17.52 -0.13
C GLY A 700 -28.68 -17.17 -1.55
N PHE A 701 -28.13 -18.14 -2.28
CA PHE A 701 -27.65 -17.99 -3.64
C PHE A 701 -28.74 -17.47 -4.61
N VAL A 702 -29.93 -18.08 -4.57
CA VAL A 702 -31.05 -17.67 -5.43
C VAL A 702 -31.50 -16.25 -5.10
N LEU A 703 -31.64 -15.93 -3.80
CA LEU A 703 -32.11 -14.62 -3.35
C LEU A 703 -31.14 -13.51 -3.77
N ALA A 704 -29.83 -13.74 -3.65
CA ALA A 704 -28.82 -12.77 -4.00
C ALA A 704 -28.84 -12.43 -5.51
N LEU A 705 -28.92 -13.45 -6.37
CA LEU A 705 -28.95 -13.24 -7.82
C LEU A 705 -30.27 -12.64 -8.32
N VAL A 706 -31.40 -13.05 -7.73
CA VAL A 706 -32.71 -12.43 -8.01
C VAL A 706 -32.70 -10.96 -7.62
N ALA A 707 -32.20 -10.63 -6.43
CA ALA A 707 -32.11 -9.25 -5.96
C ALA A 707 -31.16 -8.41 -6.85
N ALA A 708 -29.99 -8.95 -7.19
CA ALA A 708 -29.00 -8.25 -8.03
C ALA A 708 -29.50 -7.94 -9.45
N THR A 709 -30.38 -8.79 -10.00
CA THR A 709 -30.89 -8.64 -11.37
C THR A 709 -32.31 -8.07 -11.46
N GLY A 710 -32.96 -7.78 -10.33
CA GLY A 710 -34.38 -7.36 -10.31
C GLY A 710 -35.33 -8.45 -10.81
N GLY A 711 -34.98 -9.71 -10.57
CA GLY A 711 -35.70 -10.88 -11.02
C GLY A 711 -36.92 -11.26 -10.18
N GLU A 712 -37.39 -12.50 -10.32
CA GLU A 712 -38.56 -13.00 -9.61
C GLU A 712 -38.28 -14.30 -8.83
N LEU A 713 -38.72 -14.36 -7.58
CA LEU A 713 -38.63 -15.57 -6.75
C LEU A 713 -39.90 -16.43 -6.88
N ARG A 714 -39.73 -17.74 -7.07
CA ARG A 714 -40.79 -18.75 -7.15
C ARG A 714 -40.67 -19.76 -6.02
N ARG A 715 -41.75 -19.97 -5.27
CA ARG A 715 -41.82 -20.97 -4.19
C ARG A 715 -42.29 -22.31 -4.73
N VAL A 716 -41.74 -23.39 -4.19
CA VAL A 716 -42.11 -24.77 -4.55
C VAL A 716 -42.01 -25.65 -3.30
N VAL A 717 -42.83 -26.69 -3.21
CA VAL A 717 -42.66 -27.73 -2.17
C VAL A 717 -41.99 -28.91 -2.83
N VAL A 718 -40.92 -29.43 -2.22
CA VAL A 718 -40.12 -30.54 -2.74
C VAL A 718 -39.77 -31.52 -1.63
N THR A 719 -39.16 -32.63 -2.01
CA THR A 719 -38.69 -33.68 -1.12
C THR A 719 -37.36 -33.27 -0.52
N GLY A 720 -37.33 -33.05 0.78
CA GLY A 720 -36.15 -32.68 1.54
C GLY A 720 -35.12 -33.80 1.65
N PRO A 721 -33.95 -33.51 2.24
CA PRO A 721 -32.83 -34.45 2.30
C PRO A 721 -33.14 -35.71 3.11
N VAL A 722 -34.04 -35.63 4.09
CA VAL A 722 -34.53 -36.76 4.90
C VAL A 722 -35.87 -37.33 4.39
N ARG A 723 -36.22 -37.07 3.11
CA ARG A 723 -37.46 -37.51 2.42
C ARG A 723 -38.76 -36.90 2.94
N GLN A 724 -38.71 -35.98 3.89
CA GLN A 724 -39.86 -35.18 4.31
C GLN A 724 -40.10 -33.99 3.37
N ARG A 725 -41.34 -33.50 3.25
CA ARG A 725 -41.64 -32.36 2.37
C ARG A 725 -41.12 -31.05 2.97
N VAL A 726 -40.39 -30.28 2.18
CA VAL A 726 -39.82 -28.98 2.58
C VAL A 726 -40.28 -27.87 1.65
N ARG A 727 -40.43 -26.66 2.20
CA ARG A 727 -40.66 -25.45 1.40
C ARG A 727 -39.32 -25.02 0.81
N SER A 728 -39.25 -25.01 -0.50
CA SER A 728 -38.08 -24.63 -1.28
C SER A 728 -38.43 -23.49 -2.24
N HIS A 729 -37.46 -23.07 -3.04
CA HIS A 729 -37.63 -21.99 -3.98
C HIS A 729 -36.58 -22.04 -5.10
N TYR A 730 -36.90 -21.39 -6.21
CA TYR A 730 -35.99 -21.06 -7.30
C TYR A 730 -36.28 -19.62 -7.76
N GLY A 731 -35.38 -19.04 -8.55
CA GLY A 731 -35.50 -17.66 -9.02
C GLY A 731 -35.43 -17.57 -10.53
N PHE A 732 -35.95 -16.50 -11.10
CA PHE A 732 -35.64 -16.05 -12.44
C PHE A 732 -34.78 -14.81 -12.37
N LEU A 733 -33.72 -14.74 -13.17
CA LEU A 733 -32.95 -13.52 -13.33
C LEU A 733 -33.76 -12.48 -14.12
N GLY A 734 -33.57 -11.20 -13.81
CA GLY A 734 -34.08 -10.10 -14.63
C GLY A 734 -33.16 -9.75 -15.80
N GLY A 735 -33.60 -8.82 -16.67
CA GLY A 735 -32.86 -8.35 -17.85
C GLY A 735 -33.41 -8.85 -19.19
N CYS A 736 -32.70 -8.54 -20.28
CA CYS A 736 -33.11 -8.82 -21.67
C CYS A 736 -32.46 -10.07 -22.30
N GLY A 737 -31.81 -10.91 -21.51
CA GLY A 737 -31.16 -12.15 -21.95
C GLY A 737 -32.08 -13.37 -22.01
N PRO A 738 -31.53 -14.58 -22.23
CA PRO A 738 -32.30 -15.82 -22.21
C PRO A 738 -32.98 -16.00 -20.85
N LYS A 739 -34.18 -16.58 -20.85
CA LYS A 739 -34.94 -16.79 -19.60
C LYS A 739 -34.16 -17.75 -18.69
N THR A 740 -33.48 -17.17 -17.70
CA THR A 740 -32.51 -17.89 -16.86
C THR A 740 -33.09 -18.11 -15.48
N ALA A 741 -33.20 -19.38 -15.08
CA ALA A 741 -33.57 -19.73 -13.71
C ALA A 741 -32.33 -19.96 -12.85
N VAL A 742 -32.44 -19.67 -11.57
CA VAL A 742 -31.43 -19.97 -10.55
C VAL A 742 -32.01 -20.97 -9.58
N VAL A 743 -31.26 -22.05 -9.33
CA VAL A 743 -31.61 -23.11 -8.38
C VAL A 743 -30.49 -23.20 -7.35
N GLU A 744 -30.85 -23.16 -6.07
CA GLU A 744 -29.95 -23.37 -4.95
C GLU A 744 -30.19 -24.75 -4.37
N MET A 745 -29.18 -25.62 -4.36
CA MET A 745 -29.37 -26.97 -3.83
C MET A 745 -29.67 -26.94 -2.31
N ALA A 746 -29.11 -25.97 -1.57
CA ALA A 746 -29.32 -25.82 -0.13
C ALA A 746 -30.78 -25.52 0.26
N ALA A 747 -31.58 -24.95 -0.66
CA ALA A 747 -33.00 -24.72 -0.46
C ALA A 747 -33.83 -26.02 -0.50
N SER A 748 -33.32 -27.09 -1.11
CA SER A 748 -34.03 -28.38 -1.21
C SER A 748 -33.35 -29.48 -0.39
N ALA A 749 -32.02 -29.46 -0.29
CA ALA A 749 -31.18 -30.51 0.25
C ALA A 749 -29.99 -29.97 1.08
N GLY A 750 -30.13 -28.78 1.68
CA GLY A 750 -29.11 -28.17 2.52
C GLY A 750 -28.98 -28.80 3.91
N LEU A 751 -27.83 -28.63 4.55
CA LEU A 751 -27.53 -29.19 5.88
C LEU A 751 -28.50 -28.70 6.96
N ARG A 752 -28.94 -27.44 6.87
CA ARG A 752 -29.97 -26.84 7.76
C ARG A 752 -31.32 -27.57 7.75
N LEU A 753 -31.61 -28.32 6.68
CA LEU A 753 -32.86 -29.08 6.52
C LEU A 753 -32.75 -30.50 7.11
N VAL A 754 -31.59 -30.86 7.66
CA VAL A 754 -31.34 -32.16 8.29
C VAL A 754 -31.31 -31.96 9.82
N PRO A 755 -32.33 -32.43 10.55
CA PRO A 755 -32.33 -32.43 12.00
C PRO A 755 -31.06 -33.09 12.56
N GLY A 756 -30.53 -32.57 13.67
CA GLY A 756 -29.25 -33.02 14.23
C GLY A 756 -29.19 -34.53 14.52
N ASP A 757 -30.30 -35.10 14.97
CA ASP A 757 -30.51 -36.53 15.24
C ASP A 757 -30.66 -37.40 13.97
N GLN A 758 -30.80 -36.78 12.81
CA GLN A 758 -30.99 -37.44 11.50
C GLN A 758 -29.85 -37.14 10.52
N ARG A 759 -28.75 -36.52 10.98
CA ARG A 759 -27.54 -36.23 10.19
C ARG A 759 -26.83 -37.54 9.82
N ASN A 760 -27.23 -38.13 8.69
CA ASN A 760 -26.64 -39.33 8.14
C ASN A 760 -26.53 -39.23 6.60
N PRO A 761 -25.36 -38.86 6.05
CA PRO A 761 -25.18 -38.64 4.62
C PRO A 761 -25.26 -39.92 3.78
N CYS A 762 -25.23 -41.11 4.40
CA CYS A 762 -25.51 -42.38 3.72
C CYS A 762 -26.96 -42.48 3.23
N LEU A 763 -27.89 -41.77 3.90
CA LEU A 763 -29.33 -41.87 3.67
C LEU A 763 -29.94 -40.60 3.05
N THR A 764 -29.27 -39.46 3.13
CA THR A 764 -29.83 -38.20 2.65
C THR A 764 -29.79 -38.09 1.13
N THR A 765 -30.80 -37.44 0.56
CA THR A 765 -31.08 -37.45 -0.89
C THR A 765 -31.11 -36.05 -1.51
N THR A 766 -30.69 -35.95 -2.78
CA THR A 766 -30.83 -34.73 -3.61
C THR A 766 -32.12 -34.69 -4.43
N TYR A 767 -33.08 -35.60 -4.21
CA TYR A 767 -34.30 -35.73 -5.02
C TYR A 767 -35.09 -34.41 -5.20
N GLY A 768 -35.24 -33.62 -4.13
CA GLY A 768 -35.93 -32.33 -4.20
C GLY A 768 -35.22 -31.28 -5.07
N VAL A 769 -33.91 -31.40 -5.29
CA VAL A 769 -33.18 -30.54 -6.22
C VAL A 769 -33.68 -30.82 -7.65
N GLY A 770 -33.85 -32.10 -8.01
CA GLY A 770 -34.41 -32.48 -9.30
C GLY A 770 -35.86 -32.02 -9.48
N GLU A 771 -36.70 -32.13 -8.45
CA GLU A 771 -38.06 -31.55 -8.47
C GLU A 771 -38.03 -30.02 -8.72
N THR A 772 -37.06 -29.32 -8.13
CA THR A 772 -36.89 -27.87 -8.32
C THR A 772 -36.45 -27.54 -9.75
N ILE A 773 -35.53 -28.32 -10.33
CA ILE A 773 -35.10 -28.19 -11.73
C ILE A 773 -36.29 -28.45 -12.67
N VAL A 774 -37.11 -29.48 -12.42
CA VAL A 774 -38.34 -29.75 -13.19
C VAL A 774 -39.32 -28.57 -13.11
N ALA A 775 -39.52 -28.00 -11.92
CA ALA A 775 -40.37 -26.83 -11.74
C ALA A 775 -39.85 -25.62 -12.53
N ALA A 776 -38.55 -25.35 -12.49
CA ALA A 776 -37.91 -24.29 -13.25
C ALA A 776 -38.07 -24.52 -14.77
N MET A 777 -37.80 -25.72 -15.27
CA MET A 777 -37.98 -26.05 -16.69
C MET A 777 -39.44 -25.88 -17.12
N SER A 778 -40.39 -26.33 -16.31
CA SER A 778 -41.82 -26.22 -16.59
C SER A 778 -42.28 -24.78 -16.75
N ALA A 779 -41.61 -23.85 -16.06
CA ALA A 779 -41.86 -22.41 -16.16
C ALA A 779 -41.22 -21.74 -17.40
N GLY A 780 -40.67 -22.51 -18.35
CA GLY A 780 -40.25 -21.99 -19.65
C GLY A 780 -38.79 -21.58 -19.74
N THR A 781 -37.95 -22.01 -18.80
CA THR A 781 -36.53 -21.66 -18.73
C THR A 781 -35.73 -22.17 -19.93
N GLU A 782 -34.78 -21.38 -20.39
CA GLU A 782 -33.80 -21.71 -21.45
C GLU A 782 -32.40 -22.03 -20.87
N ARG A 783 -32.09 -21.46 -19.70
CA ARG A 783 -30.83 -21.67 -18.98
C ARG A 783 -31.04 -21.81 -17.48
N ILE A 784 -30.39 -22.75 -16.82
CA ILE A 784 -30.46 -22.94 -15.36
C ILE A 784 -29.07 -22.76 -14.77
N LEU A 785 -28.95 -21.85 -13.80
CA LEU A 785 -27.77 -21.73 -12.94
C LEU A 785 -28.02 -22.52 -11.65
N VAL A 786 -27.15 -23.49 -11.33
CA VAL A 786 -27.26 -24.30 -10.12
C VAL A 786 -26.14 -23.95 -9.15
N GLY A 787 -26.51 -23.47 -7.96
CA GLY A 787 -25.58 -23.26 -6.85
C GLY A 787 -25.33 -24.55 -6.07
N CYS A 788 -24.06 -24.94 -5.96
CA CYS A 788 -23.61 -26.08 -5.18
C CYS A 788 -22.82 -25.65 -3.94
N GLY A 789 -23.52 -25.37 -2.84
CA GLY A 789 -22.95 -25.17 -1.51
C GLY A 789 -23.87 -25.67 -0.40
N ASP A 790 -23.34 -25.74 0.82
CA ASP A 790 -24.07 -26.05 2.08
C ASP A 790 -24.99 -27.28 2.06
N SER A 791 -24.61 -28.30 1.30
CA SER A 791 -25.36 -29.56 1.16
C SER A 791 -25.44 -30.37 2.46
N GLY A 792 -26.60 -30.97 2.73
CA GLY A 792 -26.81 -32.00 3.74
C GLY A 792 -26.70 -33.44 3.21
N THR A 793 -26.21 -33.60 1.98
CA THR A 793 -26.26 -34.86 1.20
C THR A 793 -24.89 -35.36 0.75
N CYS A 794 -24.80 -36.65 0.43
CA CYS A 794 -23.63 -37.25 -0.22
C CYS A 794 -24.04 -38.41 -1.16
N ASP A 795 -25.07 -38.19 -1.99
CA ASP A 795 -25.65 -39.20 -2.86
C ASP A 795 -25.19 -39.14 -4.32
N GLY A 796 -24.11 -38.41 -4.62
CA GLY A 796 -23.60 -38.30 -6.00
C GLY A 796 -24.54 -37.59 -6.98
N GLY A 797 -25.60 -36.93 -6.49
CA GLY A 797 -26.65 -36.37 -7.33
C GLY A 797 -27.62 -37.42 -7.87
N MET A 798 -27.57 -38.67 -7.38
CA MET A 798 -28.46 -39.75 -7.80
C MET A 798 -29.93 -39.39 -7.60
N GLY A 799 -30.31 -38.86 -6.43
CA GLY A 799 -31.69 -38.48 -6.16
C GLY A 799 -32.20 -37.42 -7.16
N MET A 800 -31.39 -36.40 -7.43
CA MET A 800 -31.69 -35.36 -8.41
C MET A 800 -31.90 -35.95 -9.81
N ALA A 801 -31.02 -36.84 -10.26
CA ALA A 801 -31.14 -37.48 -11.56
C ALA A 801 -32.36 -38.41 -11.65
N GLN A 802 -32.69 -39.15 -10.59
CA GLN A 802 -33.90 -39.97 -10.52
C GLN A 802 -35.17 -39.13 -10.69
N ALA A 803 -35.24 -37.96 -10.03
CA ALA A 803 -36.37 -37.04 -10.18
C ALA A 803 -36.49 -36.46 -11.60
N LEU A 804 -35.38 -36.37 -12.34
CA LEU A 804 -35.35 -35.99 -13.75
C LEU A 804 -35.63 -37.15 -14.72
N GLY A 805 -35.77 -38.39 -14.21
CA GLY A 805 -36.15 -39.57 -15.00
C GLY A 805 -35.02 -40.55 -15.30
N ALA A 806 -33.81 -40.34 -14.77
CA ALA A 806 -32.72 -41.31 -14.87
C ALA A 806 -33.04 -42.58 -14.07
N ARG A 807 -32.55 -43.72 -14.55
CA ARG A 807 -32.71 -45.02 -13.89
C ARG A 807 -31.35 -45.50 -13.41
N PHE A 808 -31.27 -45.92 -12.15
CA PHE A 808 -30.08 -46.51 -11.57
C PHE A 808 -30.36 -47.98 -11.31
N VAL A 809 -29.50 -48.86 -11.81
CA VAL A 809 -29.75 -50.30 -11.85
C VAL A 809 -28.67 -51.03 -11.05
N ASP A 810 -29.09 -51.96 -10.21
CA ASP A 810 -28.20 -52.81 -9.42
C ASP A 810 -27.64 -53.99 -10.24
N ARG A 811 -26.74 -54.76 -9.63
CA ARG A 811 -26.11 -55.93 -10.26
C ARG A 811 -27.09 -57.06 -10.61
N ASN A 812 -28.29 -57.06 -10.05
CA ASN A 812 -29.35 -58.04 -10.32
C ASN A 812 -30.31 -57.58 -11.43
N GLY A 813 -30.07 -56.41 -12.03
CA GLY A 813 -30.96 -55.80 -13.02
C GLY A 813 -32.18 -55.09 -12.41
N GLY A 814 -32.25 -54.99 -11.08
CA GLY A 814 -33.31 -54.27 -10.36
C GLY A 814 -33.02 -52.77 -10.29
N GLN A 815 -34.06 -51.93 -10.23
CA GLN A 815 -33.86 -50.51 -9.99
C GLN A 815 -33.46 -50.25 -8.53
N LEU A 816 -32.44 -49.42 -8.33
CA LEU A 816 -32.13 -48.89 -7.00
C LEU A 816 -33.34 -48.09 -6.47
N PRO A 817 -33.66 -48.19 -5.18
CA PRO A 817 -34.80 -47.47 -4.62
C PRO A 817 -34.68 -45.95 -4.83
N LEU A 818 -35.83 -45.29 -5.04
CA LEU A 818 -35.87 -43.83 -5.19
C LEU A 818 -35.38 -43.16 -3.91
N ALA A 819 -34.50 -42.17 -4.06
CA ALA A 819 -34.01 -41.35 -2.97
C ALA A 819 -33.38 -42.16 -1.81
N ALA A 820 -32.65 -43.23 -2.13
CA ALA A 820 -32.04 -44.14 -1.15
C ALA A 820 -30.78 -43.60 -0.45
N GLY A 821 -30.23 -42.47 -0.91
CA GLY A 821 -29.01 -41.87 -0.38
C GLY A 821 -27.71 -42.50 -0.93
N GLY A 822 -26.57 -41.99 -0.49
CA GLY A 822 -25.26 -42.32 -1.07
C GLY A 822 -24.77 -43.74 -0.87
N ALA A 823 -25.14 -44.41 0.23
CA ALA A 823 -24.68 -45.78 0.47
C ALA A 823 -25.21 -46.77 -0.59
N SER A 824 -26.38 -46.48 -1.17
CA SER A 824 -26.96 -47.33 -2.22
C SER A 824 -26.11 -47.39 -3.50
N LEU A 825 -25.25 -46.40 -3.74
CA LEU A 825 -24.34 -46.36 -4.90
C LEU A 825 -23.30 -47.49 -4.87
N ALA A 826 -23.03 -48.11 -3.70
CA ALA A 826 -22.17 -49.29 -3.59
C ALA A 826 -22.70 -50.49 -4.39
N HIS A 827 -24.01 -50.53 -4.67
CA HIS A 827 -24.67 -51.61 -5.41
C HIS A 827 -24.95 -51.26 -6.88
N LEU A 828 -24.61 -50.04 -7.31
CA LEU A 828 -24.84 -49.58 -8.68
C LEU A 828 -24.03 -50.42 -9.68
N ALA A 829 -24.69 -50.81 -10.77
CA ALA A 829 -24.07 -51.54 -11.87
C ALA A 829 -24.22 -50.82 -13.22
N ALA A 830 -25.33 -50.12 -13.45
CA ALA A 830 -25.58 -49.38 -14.68
C ALA A 830 -26.50 -48.17 -14.46
N ILE A 831 -26.39 -47.19 -15.34
CA ILE A 831 -27.24 -45.99 -15.36
C ILE A 831 -27.96 -45.94 -16.71
N GLY A 832 -29.25 -45.58 -16.70
CA GLY A 832 -30.06 -45.41 -17.89
C GLY A 832 -30.59 -43.99 -18.00
N LEU A 833 -30.15 -43.27 -19.04
CA LEU A 833 -30.50 -41.86 -19.28
C LEU A 833 -31.66 -41.64 -20.27
N ALA A 834 -32.16 -42.71 -20.90
CA ALA A 834 -33.23 -42.62 -21.90
C ALA A 834 -34.55 -42.03 -21.35
N GLY A 835 -34.79 -42.14 -20.04
CA GLY A 835 -35.97 -41.59 -19.37
C GLY A 835 -35.84 -40.13 -18.92
N LEU A 836 -34.70 -39.48 -19.18
CA LEU A 836 -34.48 -38.09 -18.79
C LEU A 836 -35.53 -37.15 -19.39
N HIS A 837 -35.89 -36.13 -18.62
CA HIS A 837 -36.87 -35.13 -19.00
C HIS A 837 -36.52 -34.49 -20.36
N PRO A 838 -37.41 -34.55 -21.38
CA PRO A 838 -37.06 -34.18 -22.75
C PRO A 838 -36.51 -32.76 -22.93
N ARG A 839 -36.95 -31.82 -22.09
CA ARG A 839 -36.49 -30.41 -22.13
C ARG A 839 -35.01 -30.23 -21.79
N LEU A 840 -34.37 -31.17 -21.11
CA LEU A 840 -32.94 -31.08 -20.78
C LEU A 840 -32.05 -30.92 -22.03
N ARG A 841 -32.50 -31.42 -23.18
CA ARG A 841 -31.79 -31.26 -24.47
C ARG A 841 -31.72 -29.82 -24.98
N HIS A 842 -32.58 -28.94 -24.46
CA HIS A 842 -32.73 -27.56 -24.91
C HIS A 842 -32.48 -26.54 -23.80
N VAL A 843 -32.13 -26.99 -22.60
CA VAL A 843 -31.86 -26.13 -21.45
C VAL A 843 -30.39 -26.24 -21.10
N ALA A 844 -29.65 -25.14 -21.22
CA ALA A 844 -28.27 -25.09 -20.77
C ALA A 844 -28.24 -25.09 -19.24
N ILE A 845 -27.49 -25.99 -18.61
CA ILE A 845 -27.33 -26.04 -17.15
C ILE A 845 -25.88 -25.71 -16.82
N ASP A 846 -25.69 -24.61 -16.10
CA ASP A 846 -24.39 -24.19 -15.60
C ASP A 846 -24.34 -24.31 -14.09
N VAL A 847 -23.27 -24.88 -13.55
CA VAL A 847 -23.15 -25.18 -12.13
C VAL A 847 -22.06 -24.32 -11.51
N ALA A 848 -22.42 -23.50 -10.52
CA ALA A 848 -21.47 -22.80 -9.67
C ALA A 848 -21.00 -23.74 -8.56
N CYS A 849 -19.71 -24.07 -8.56
CA CYS A 849 -19.15 -25.01 -7.61
C CYS A 849 -17.76 -24.57 -7.09
N ASN A 850 -17.37 -25.12 -5.94
CA ASN A 850 -15.97 -25.05 -5.50
C ASN A 850 -15.13 -26.00 -6.36
N TRP A 851 -14.26 -25.41 -7.19
CA TRP A 851 -13.44 -26.10 -8.19
C TRP A 851 -12.46 -27.13 -7.59
N GLN A 852 -12.11 -26.98 -6.31
CA GLN A 852 -11.14 -27.88 -5.66
C GLN A 852 -11.78 -29.15 -5.10
N ASN A 853 -13.11 -29.22 -5.02
CA ASN A 853 -13.79 -30.38 -4.45
C ASN A 853 -13.81 -31.53 -5.46
N LEU A 854 -13.13 -32.63 -5.13
CA LEU A 854 -13.07 -33.84 -5.94
C LEU A 854 -14.11 -34.87 -5.48
N LEU A 855 -14.65 -35.67 -6.40
CA LEU A 855 -15.61 -36.72 -6.08
C LEU A 855 -14.95 -37.83 -5.24
N CYS A 856 -13.78 -38.28 -5.66
CA CYS A 856 -13.12 -39.49 -5.18
C CYS A 856 -11.69 -39.23 -4.68
N GLY A 857 -11.07 -40.28 -4.13
CA GLY A 857 -9.67 -40.26 -3.67
C GLY A 857 -9.45 -39.71 -2.25
N PRO A 858 -8.20 -39.51 -1.84
CA PRO A 858 -7.86 -39.08 -0.47
C PRO A 858 -8.45 -37.71 -0.10
N GLN A 859 -8.62 -36.83 -1.10
CA GLN A 859 -9.26 -35.52 -0.97
C GLN A 859 -10.71 -35.52 -1.48
N GLY A 860 -11.31 -36.71 -1.64
CA GLY A 860 -12.68 -36.86 -2.10
C GLY A 860 -13.71 -36.30 -1.12
N VAL A 861 -14.86 -35.90 -1.64
CA VAL A 861 -15.90 -35.18 -0.88
C VAL A 861 -16.37 -35.93 0.37
N ALA A 862 -16.47 -37.27 0.32
CA ALA A 862 -16.87 -38.07 1.47
C ALA A 862 -15.87 -37.93 2.64
N ARG A 863 -14.56 -37.97 2.35
CA ARG A 863 -13.49 -37.88 3.34
C ARG A 863 -13.32 -36.46 3.90
N VAL A 864 -13.44 -35.46 3.03
CA VAL A 864 -13.26 -34.05 3.44
C VAL A 864 -14.48 -33.50 4.18
N PHE A 865 -15.69 -33.87 3.74
CA PHE A 865 -16.93 -33.21 4.19
C PHE A 865 -17.97 -34.16 4.79
N GLY A 866 -17.73 -35.47 4.85
CA GLY A 866 -18.68 -36.43 5.43
C GLY A 866 -18.90 -36.22 6.93
N GLN A 867 -17.83 -35.96 7.68
CA GLN A 867 -17.90 -35.84 9.15
C GLN A 867 -18.79 -34.66 9.60
N GLN A 868 -18.63 -33.48 8.99
CA GLN A 868 -19.49 -32.32 9.29
C GLN A 868 -20.98 -32.56 8.95
N LYS A 869 -21.28 -33.54 8.08
CA LYS A 869 -22.65 -33.96 7.73
C LYS A 869 -23.19 -35.07 8.64
N GLY A 870 -22.42 -35.50 9.64
CA GLY A 870 -22.78 -36.54 10.61
C GLY A 870 -22.28 -37.95 10.28
N ALA A 871 -21.41 -38.13 9.28
CA ALA A 871 -20.81 -39.44 9.00
C ALA A 871 -19.81 -39.84 10.09
N THR A 872 -19.97 -41.04 10.63
CA THR A 872 -18.89 -41.71 11.40
C THR A 872 -17.71 -42.05 10.49
N PRO A 873 -16.50 -42.27 11.03
CA PRO A 873 -15.35 -42.68 10.21
C PRO A 873 -15.59 -43.93 9.34
N ALA A 874 -16.37 -44.89 9.83
CA ALA A 874 -16.75 -46.07 9.03
C ALA A 874 -17.68 -45.71 7.86
N GLN A 875 -18.66 -44.84 8.10
CA GLN A 875 -19.57 -44.35 7.05
C GLN A 875 -18.86 -43.47 6.03
N VAL A 876 -17.82 -42.74 6.43
CA VAL A 876 -16.97 -41.98 5.50
C VAL A 876 -16.31 -42.90 4.48
N GLU A 877 -15.75 -44.03 4.92
CA GLU A 877 -15.11 -44.99 4.01
C GLU A 877 -16.15 -45.78 3.19
N GLU A 878 -17.31 -46.10 3.76
CA GLU A 878 -18.44 -46.67 3.02
C GLU A 878 -18.89 -45.74 1.87
N LEU A 879 -19.09 -44.45 2.16
CA LEU A 879 -19.45 -43.44 1.16
C LEU A 879 -18.35 -43.24 0.12
N SER A 880 -17.08 -43.24 0.53
CA SER A 880 -15.96 -43.14 -0.41
C SER A 880 -15.99 -44.29 -1.40
N ALA A 881 -16.12 -45.53 -0.93
CA ALA A 881 -16.19 -46.71 -1.80
C ALA A 881 -17.44 -46.70 -2.71
N ALA A 882 -18.58 -46.22 -2.19
CA ALA A 882 -19.80 -46.07 -2.98
C ALA A 882 -19.64 -45.03 -4.11
N LEU A 883 -18.96 -43.91 -3.83
CA LEU A 883 -18.66 -42.88 -4.82
C LEU A 883 -17.60 -43.34 -5.84
N ASP A 884 -16.61 -44.12 -5.42
CA ASP A 884 -15.63 -44.74 -6.33
C ASP A 884 -16.33 -45.69 -7.32
N ASN A 885 -17.27 -46.52 -6.83
CA ASN A 885 -18.09 -47.37 -7.71
C ASN A 885 -18.98 -46.53 -8.64
N TYR A 886 -19.57 -45.45 -8.13
CA TYR A 886 -20.39 -44.53 -8.94
C TYR A 886 -19.58 -43.86 -10.05
N ALA A 887 -18.37 -43.38 -9.75
CA ALA A 887 -17.50 -42.74 -10.72
C ALA A 887 -17.12 -43.69 -11.86
N ALA A 888 -16.80 -44.95 -11.55
CA ALA A 888 -16.48 -45.97 -12.54
C ALA A 888 -17.66 -46.29 -13.49
N VAL A 889 -18.90 -46.26 -12.98
CA VAL A 889 -20.09 -46.44 -13.81
C VAL A 889 -20.39 -45.17 -14.62
N LEU A 890 -20.22 -43.99 -14.03
CA LEU A 890 -20.43 -42.71 -14.71
C LEU A 890 -19.49 -42.52 -15.89
N GLU A 891 -18.21 -42.87 -15.75
CA GLU A 891 -17.20 -42.73 -16.80
C GLU A 891 -17.65 -43.42 -18.11
N GLN A 892 -18.36 -44.54 -18.01
CA GLN A 892 -18.92 -45.26 -19.16
C GLN A 892 -20.04 -44.48 -19.87
N GLU A 893 -20.79 -43.65 -19.14
CA GLU A 893 -21.90 -42.85 -19.68
C GLU A 893 -21.45 -41.49 -20.20
N VAL A 894 -20.53 -40.80 -19.49
CA VAL A 894 -20.08 -39.45 -19.87
C VAL A 894 -18.82 -39.45 -20.75
N GLY A 895 -18.10 -40.57 -20.83
CA GLY A 895 -16.93 -40.74 -21.69
C GLY A 895 -15.61 -40.17 -21.15
N PHE A 896 -15.55 -39.79 -19.87
CA PHE A 896 -14.33 -39.32 -19.20
C PHE A 896 -14.38 -39.58 -17.69
N ASP A 897 -13.20 -39.61 -17.04
CA ASP A 897 -13.08 -39.84 -15.60
C ASP A 897 -13.60 -38.64 -14.77
N VAL A 898 -14.67 -38.86 -14.03
CA VAL A 898 -15.29 -37.86 -13.13
C VAL A 898 -14.70 -37.87 -11.72
N SER A 899 -13.91 -38.89 -11.37
CA SER A 899 -13.36 -39.12 -10.01
C SER A 899 -12.56 -37.93 -9.51
N HIS A 900 -11.75 -37.37 -10.40
CA HIS A 900 -10.83 -36.26 -10.14
C HIS A 900 -11.10 -35.02 -10.99
N ALA A 901 -12.22 -35.00 -11.73
CA ALA A 901 -12.64 -33.82 -12.47
C ALA A 901 -12.82 -32.62 -11.51
N PRO A 902 -12.29 -31.44 -11.83
CA PRO A 902 -12.43 -30.27 -10.96
C PRO A 902 -13.90 -29.94 -10.64
N GLY A 903 -14.19 -29.73 -9.35
CA GLY A 903 -15.53 -29.44 -8.86
C GLY A 903 -16.51 -30.62 -8.83
N SER A 904 -16.13 -31.82 -9.30
CA SER A 904 -17.03 -32.98 -9.38
C SER A 904 -17.57 -33.43 -8.02
N GLY A 905 -16.82 -33.18 -6.94
CA GLY A 905 -17.23 -33.48 -5.58
C GLY A 905 -18.19 -32.48 -4.96
N ALA A 906 -18.48 -31.34 -5.61
CA ALA A 906 -19.26 -30.29 -4.98
C ALA A 906 -20.66 -30.78 -4.54
N SER A 907 -21.07 -30.34 -3.35
CA SER A 907 -22.32 -30.71 -2.70
C SER A 907 -22.57 -32.22 -2.57
N GLY A 908 -21.53 -32.98 -2.20
CA GLY A 908 -21.66 -34.43 -1.99
C GLY A 908 -21.72 -35.24 -3.29
N GLY A 909 -21.07 -34.73 -4.33
CA GLY A 909 -21.09 -35.32 -5.68
C GLY A 909 -22.30 -34.92 -6.52
N LEU A 910 -23.13 -33.97 -6.08
CA LEU A 910 -24.23 -33.44 -6.90
C LEU A 910 -23.73 -32.90 -8.23
N ALA A 911 -22.56 -32.25 -8.25
CA ALA A 911 -21.94 -31.77 -9.47
C ALA A 911 -21.61 -32.90 -10.47
N ALA A 912 -21.15 -34.06 -10.01
CA ALA A 912 -20.97 -35.24 -10.87
C ALA A 912 -22.31 -35.73 -11.47
N GLY A 913 -23.39 -35.74 -10.68
CA GLY A 913 -24.73 -36.04 -11.20
C GLY A 913 -25.26 -34.99 -12.19
N LEU A 914 -24.88 -33.72 -12.04
CA LEU A 914 -25.22 -32.67 -12.99
C LEU A 914 -24.42 -32.80 -14.30
N LEU A 915 -23.12 -33.12 -14.22
CA LEU A 915 -22.30 -33.46 -15.39
C LEU A 915 -22.91 -34.61 -16.20
N MET A 916 -23.40 -35.65 -15.52
CA MET A 916 -24.05 -36.80 -16.14
C MET A 916 -25.25 -36.43 -17.02
N ILE A 917 -26.00 -35.38 -16.66
CA ILE A 917 -27.16 -34.92 -17.43
C ILE A 917 -26.82 -33.80 -18.42
N GLY A 918 -25.52 -33.56 -18.68
CA GLY A 918 -25.03 -32.59 -19.65
C GLY A 918 -24.85 -31.17 -19.12
N ALA A 919 -24.77 -30.97 -17.80
CA ALA A 919 -24.44 -29.66 -17.24
C ALA A 919 -22.95 -29.32 -17.41
N THR A 920 -22.61 -28.04 -17.42
CA THR A 920 -21.23 -27.54 -17.42
C THR A 920 -20.87 -27.05 -16.02
N LEU A 921 -19.76 -27.53 -15.46
CA LEU A 921 -19.25 -27.04 -14.18
C LEU A 921 -18.40 -25.78 -14.39
N HIS A 922 -18.59 -24.81 -13.51
CA HIS A 922 -17.80 -23.59 -13.47
C HIS A 922 -17.30 -23.35 -12.05
N PRO A 923 -16.10 -22.75 -11.89
CA PRO A 923 -15.75 -22.13 -10.63
C PRO A 923 -16.84 -21.12 -10.25
N TRP A 924 -17.32 -21.17 -9.01
CA TRP A 924 -18.46 -20.34 -8.57
C TRP A 924 -18.25 -18.85 -8.90
N TYR A 925 -17.03 -18.34 -8.74
CA TYR A 925 -16.72 -16.94 -9.01
C TYR A 925 -16.83 -16.55 -10.49
N GLN A 926 -16.54 -17.46 -11.42
CA GLN A 926 -16.64 -17.19 -12.86
C GLN A 926 -18.09 -17.01 -13.29
N LEU A 927 -18.99 -17.82 -12.71
CA LEU A 927 -20.41 -17.78 -13.03
C LEU A 927 -21.11 -16.61 -12.33
N ILE A 928 -20.74 -16.34 -11.07
CA ILE A 928 -21.53 -15.50 -10.16
C ILE A 928 -21.12 -14.03 -10.25
N LEU A 929 -19.82 -13.73 -10.26
CA LEU A 929 -19.33 -12.36 -10.14
C LEU A 929 -19.80 -11.38 -11.23
N PRO A 930 -20.03 -11.78 -12.49
CA PRO A 930 -20.60 -10.89 -13.49
C PRO A 930 -21.94 -10.25 -13.07
N TYR A 931 -22.75 -10.93 -12.26
CA TYR A 931 -24.04 -10.43 -11.79
C TYR A 931 -23.94 -9.41 -10.66
N PHE A 932 -22.82 -9.39 -9.93
CA PHE A 932 -22.59 -8.46 -8.82
C PHE A 932 -21.78 -7.23 -9.23
N HIS A 933 -21.37 -7.14 -10.50
CA HIS A 933 -20.51 -6.08 -11.02
C HIS A 933 -19.25 -5.84 -10.17
N LEU A 934 -18.71 -6.90 -9.55
CA LEU A 934 -17.66 -6.79 -8.54
C LEU A 934 -16.40 -6.11 -9.09
N ASP A 935 -15.98 -6.44 -10.32
CA ASP A 935 -14.80 -5.85 -10.95
C ASP A 935 -14.96 -4.35 -11.23
N CYS A 936 -16.20 -3.89 -11.46
CA CYS A 936 -16.51 -2.48 -11.59
C CYS A 936 -16.43 -1.79 -10.22
N LEU A 937 -17.01 -2.39 -9.19
CA LEU A 937 -16.95 -1.86 -7.82
C LEU A 937 -15.50 -1.78 -7.31
N LEU A 938 -14.69 -2.80 -7.57
CA LEU A 938 -13.26 -2.83 -7.23
C LEU A 938 -12.44 -1.77 -7.97
N ALA A 939 -12.87 -1.36 -9.16
CA ALA A 939 -12.21 -0.28 -9.90
C ALA A 939 -12.40 1.07 -9.20
N HIS A 940 -13.54 1.27 -8.55
CA HIS A 940 -13.98 2.55 -8.00
C HIS A 940 -13.89 2.65 -6.46
N CYS A 941 -13.35 1.63 -5.78
CA CYS A 941 -13.14 1.67 -4.33
C CYS A 941 -11.70 1.98 -3.95
N ASP A 942 -11.50 2.52 -2.76
CA ASP A 942 -10.19 2.78 -2.13
C ASP A 942 -9.77 1.65 -1.19
N LEU A 943 -10.74 0.96 -0.59
CA LEU A 943 -10.53 -0.11 0.39
C LEU A 943 -11.62 -1.19 0.27
N VAL A 944 -11.25 -2.44 0.51
CA VAL A 944 -12.19 -3.57 0.50
C VAL A 944 -12.27 -4.21 1.88
N PHE A 945 -13.49 -4.39 2.39
CA PHE A 945 -13.79 -5.26 3.51
C PHE A 945 -14.45 -6.54 3.00
N THR A 946 -13.95 -7.69 3.44
CA THR A 946 -14.62 -8.99 3.28
C THR A 946 -14.77 -9.66 4.63
N ALA A 947 -15.54 -10.74 4.72
CA ALA A 947 -15.72 -11.48 5.95
C ALA A 947 -16.14 -12.92 5.70
N GLU A 948 -15.86 -13.81 6.65
CA GLU A 948 -16.40 -15.18 6.69
C GLU A 948 -16.47 -15.72 8.13
N GLY A 949 -17.23 -16.79 8.36
CA GLY A 949 -17.38 -17.36 9.71
C GLY A 949 -16.09 -17.99 10.28
N GLY A 950 -15.19 -18.47 9.42
CA GLY A 950 -13.92 -19.06 9.83
C GLY A 950 -12.87 -18.93 8.74
N LEU A 951 -11.76 -18.28 9.07
CA LEU A 951 -10.65 -18.02 8.15
C LEU A 951 -9.46 -18.92 8.50
N ASP A 952 -9.11 -19.81 7.57
CA ASP A 952 -8.13 -20.89 7.76
C ASP A 952 -7.33 -21.13 6.46
N ALA A 953 -6.47 -22.16 6.45
CA ALA A 953 -5.72 -22.54 5.24
C ALA A 953 -6.59 -22.96 4.04
N GLN A 954 -7.85 -23.36 4.26
CA GLN A 954 -8.79 -23.69 3.19
C GLN A 954 -9.40 -22.43 2.57
N THR A 955 -9.40 -21.30 3.26
CA THR A 955 -9.86 -20.02 2.68
C THR A 955 -9.05 -19.64 1.44
N ALA A 956 -7.73 -19.76 1.53
CA ALA A 956 -6.82 -19.54 0.40
C ALA A 956 -7.09 -20.46 -0.79
N ARG A 957 -7.86 -21.54 -0.62
CA ARG A 957 -8.22 -22.51 -1.65
C ARG A 957 -9.49 -22.15 -2.45
N GLY A 958 -9.83 -20.87 -2.52
CA GLY A 958 -10.89 -20.38 -3.40
C GLY A 958 -12.24 -20.16 -2.70
N LYS A 959 -12.23 -19.88 -1.39
CA LYS A 959 -13.38 -19.26 -0.71
C LYS A 959 -13.51 -17.78 -1.10
N ILE A 960 -14.65 -17.20 -0.78
CA ILE A 960 -15.00 -15.81 -1.10
C ILE A 960 -13.93 -14.80 -0.68
N PRO A 961 -13.43 -14.77 0.59
CA PRO A 961 -12.45 -13.77 1.00
C PRO A 961 -11.18 -13.78 0.17
N ALA A 962 -10.66 -14.97 -0.16
CA ALA A 962 -9.47 -15.11 -0.98
C ALA A 962 -9.69 -14.66 -2.42
N GLU A 963 -10.86 -14.91 -3.01
CA GLU A 963 -11.15 -14.49 -4.38
C GLU A 963 -11.37 -12.97 -4.49
N VAL A 964 -12.07 -12.38 -3.51
CA VAL A 964 -12.17 -10.92 -3.38
C VAL A 964 -10.77 -10.30 -3.28
N ALA A 965 -9.91 -10.89 -2.45
CA ALA A 965 -8.53 -10.46 -2.26
C ALA A 965 -7.71 -10.50 -3.54
N ARG A 966 -7.70 -11.63 -4.26
CA ARG A 966 -6.98 -11.74 -5.55
C ARG A 966 -7.41 -10.67 -6.54
N ARG A 967 -8.72 -10.47 -6.70
CA ARG A 967 -9.28 -9.48 -7.64
C ARG A 967 -8.97 -8.05 -7.24
N ALA A 968 -9.06 -7.74 -5.94
CA ALA A 968 -8.66 -6.45 -5.40
C ALA A 968 -7.17 -6.19 -5.66
N LYS A 969 -6.30 -7.19 -5.48
CA LYS A 969 -4.87 -7.08 -5.76
C LYS A 969 -4.53 -6.86 -7.23
N PHE A 970 -5.27 -7.47 -8.16
CA PHE A 970 -5.13 -7.14 -9.59
C PHE A 970 -5.38 -5.65 -9.90
N ARG A 971 -6.09 -4.93 -9.02
CA ARG A 971 -6.35 -3.48 -9.11
C ARG A 971 -5.56 -2.65 -8.09
N GLY A 972 -4.63 -3.25 -7.35
CA GLY A 972 -3.85 -2.56 -6.32
C GLY A 972 -4.68 -2.09 -5.12
N ARG A 973 -5.85 -2.69 -4.85
CA ARG A 973 -6.73 -2.30 -3.74
C ARG A 973 -6.39 -3.07 -2.46
N PRO A 974 -6.31 -2.38 -1.30
CA PRO A 974 -6.10 -3.04 -0.02
C PRO A 974 -7.34 -3.81 0.44
N VAL A 975 -7.14 -4.95 1.12
CA VAL A 975 -8.21 -5.84 1.59
C VAL A 975 -8.08 -6.20 3.06
N ILE A 976 -9.16 -5.97 3.81
CA ILE A 976 -9.30 -6.37 5.22
C ILE A 976 -10.35 -7.48 5.32
N ALA A 977 -10.01 -8.61 5.92
CA ALA A 977 -10.95 -9.70 6.17
C ALA A 977 -11.34 -9.80 7.65
N LEU A 978 -12.63 -9.85 7.95
CA LEU A 978 -13.16 -10.09 9.29
C LEU A 978 -13.61 -11.54 9.41
N ALA A 979 -13.11 -12.24 10.42
CA ALA A 979 -13.42 -13.66 10.60
C ALA A 979 -14.15 -13.90 11.91
N GLY A 980 -15.18 -14.76 11.88
CA GLY A 980 -15.80 -15.30 13.10
C GLY A 980 -14.77 -16.02 13.97
N THR A 981 -13.92 -16.84 13.35
CA THR A 981 -12.82 -17.54 13.99
C THR A 981 -11.60 -17.56 13.09
N ILE A 982 -10.40 -17.56 13.67
CA ILE A 982 -9.14 -17.73 12.95
C ILE A 982 -8.65 -19.16 13.19
N GLY A 983 -8.63 -19.96 12.13
CA GLY A 983 -8.24 -21.36 12.16
C GLY A 983 -6.74 -21.57 11.94
N GLU A 984 -6.35 -22.85 11.88
CA GLU A 984 -4.96 -23.24 11.67
C GLU A 984 -4.41 -22.72 10.34
N ASN A 985 -3.15 -22.24 10.41
CA ASN A 985 -2.39 -21.74 9.27
C ASN A 985 -3.13 -20.68 8.43
N ALA A 986 -3.91 -19.81 9.09
CA ALA A 986 -4.59 -18.67 8.47
C ALA A 986 -3.65 -17.68 7.75
N ALA A 987 -2.38 -17.61 8.14
CA ALA A 987 -1.38 -16.70 7.57
C ALA A 987 -1.14 -16.90 6.06
N VAL A 988 -1.40 -18.09 5.51
CA VAL A 988 -1.32 -18.33 4.05
C VAL A 988 -2.27 -17.42 3.26
N ASN A 989 -3.30 -16.86 3.90
CA ASN A 989 -4.21 -15.94 3.25
C ASN A 989 -3.56 -14.57 2.90
N TYR A 990 -2.43 -14.22 3.53
CA TYR A 990 -1.65 -13.04 3.12
C TYR A 990 -1.07 -13.20 1.70
N GLU A 991 -0.66 -14.43 1.35
CA GLU A 991 -0.06 -14.74 0.04
C GLU A 991 -1.05 -14.62 -1.12
N VAL A 992 -2.35 -14.78 -0.85
CA VAL A 992 -3.42 -14.66 -1.86
C VAL A 992 -4.02 -13.25 -1.93
N GLY A 993 -3.48 -12.30 -1.17
CA GLY A 993 -3.79 -10.88 -1.29
C GLY A 993 -4.64 -10.26 -0.19
N ILE A 994 -4.94 -10.97 0.90
CA ILE A 994 -5.54 -10.33 2.08
C ILE A 994 -4.42 -9.51 2.75
N ASP A 995 -4.61 -8.21 2.99
CA ASP A 995 -3.59 -7.36 3.62
C ASP A 995 -3.62 -7.44 5.13
N ALA A 996 -4.82 -7.56 5.68
CA ALA A 996 -5.03 -7.73 7.12
C ALA A 996 -6.26 -8.62 7.34
N PHE A 997 -6.22 -9.43 8.39
CA PHE A 997 -7.42 -10.10 8.89
C PHE A 997 -7.51 -9.99 10.40
N ALA A 998 -8.74 -9.94 10.91
CA ALA A 998 -9.02 -9.84 12.34
C ALA A 998 -10.16 -10.77 12.74
N SER A 999 -10.05 -11.34 13.94
CA SER A 999 -11.17 -12.02 14.58
C SER A 999 -12.19 -11.00 15.07
N VAL A 1000 -13.48 -11.26 14.88
CA VAL A 1000 -14.57 -10.46 15.49
C VAL A 1000 -14.77 -10.80 16.98
N MET A 1001 -14.16 -11.89 17.45
CA MET A 1001 -14.24 -12.31 18.85
C MET A 1001 -13.32 -11.46 19.72
N GLN A 1002 -13.87 -10.88 20.79
CA GLN A 1002 -13.11 -10.05 21.73
C GLN A 1002 -12.66 -10.80 23.00
N ALA A 1003 -13.27 -11.95 23.29
CA ALA A 1003 -12.95 -12.79 24.43
C ALA A 1003 -13.31 -14.26 24.14
N PRO A 1004 -12.75 -15.23 24.89
CA PRO A 1004 -13.20 -16.62 24.82
C PRO A 1004 -14.70 -16.73 25.11
N THR A 1005 -15.45 -17.42 24.26
CA THR A 1005 -16.89 -17.67 24.43
C THR A 1005 -17.29 -18.99 23.77
N THR A 1006 -18.50 -19.48 24.05
CA THR A 1006 -19.03 -20.69 23.42
C THR A 1006 -19.46 -20.42 21.98
N LEU A 1007 -19.52 -21.45 21.14
CA LEU A 1007 -19.97 -21.30 19.75
C LEU A 1007 -21.43 -20.83 19.68
N GLU A 1008 -22.27 -21.30 20.59
CA GLU A 1008 -23.69 -20.93 20.65
C GLU A 1008 -23.85 -19.43 20.96
N ASP A 1009 -23.16 -18.93 21.99
CA ASP A 1009 -23.17 -17.51 22.34
C ASP A 1009 -22.58 -16.65 21.20
N ALA A 1010 -21.49 -17.12 20.57
CA ALA A 1010 -20.88 -16.43 19.44
C ALA A 1010 -21.84 -16.30 18.24
N MET A 1011 -22.60 -17.35 17.95
CA MET A 1011 -23.59 -17.35 16.86
C MET A 1011 -24.79 -16.45 17.18
N GLN A 1012 -25.22 -16.42 18.45
CA GLN A 1012 -26.31 -15.56 18.92
C GLN A 1012 -25.94 -14.07 18.87
N ASP A 1013 -24.71 -13.72 19.25
CA ASP A 1013 -24.20 -12.35 19.27
C ASP A 1013 -23.48 -11.91 17.99
N ALA A 1014 -23.51 -12.74 16.94
CA ALA A 1014 -22.68 -12.56 15.74
C ALA A 1014 -22.85 -11.18 15.08
N GLU A 1015 -24.08 -10.64 15.02
CA GLU A 1015 -24.33 -9.30 14.45
C GLU A 1015 -23.59 -8.20 15.22
N ARG A 1016 -23.68 -8.24 16.56
CA ARG A 1016 -23.03 -7.27 17.44
C ARG A 1016 -21.51 -7.36 17.31
N LEU A 1017 -20.98 -8.59 17.39
CA LEU A 1017 -19.54 -8.85 17.28
C LEU A 1017 -18.97 -8.37 15.94
N LEU A 1018 -19.68 -8.60 14.83
CA LEU A 1018 -19.24 -8.17 13.51
C LEU A 1018 -19.28 -6.64 13.34
N VAL A 1019 -20.29 -5.96 13.90
CA VAL A 1019 -20.35 -4.48 13.93
C VAL A 1019 -19.15 -3.91 14.69
N GLU A 1020 -18.89 -4.42 15.89
CA GLU A 1020 -17.78 -3.97 16.74
C GLU A 1020 -16.41 -4.27 16.10
N GLY A 1021 -16.26 -5.45 15.50
CA GLY A 1021 -15.05 -5.84 14.79
C GLY A 1021 -14.75 -4.95 13.58
N ALA A 1022 -15.78 -4.64 12.77
CA ALA A 1022 -15.65 -3.73 11.64
C ALA A 1022 -15.33 -2.29 12.06
N GLU A 1023 -15.96 -1.80 13.14
CA GLU A 1023 -15.65 -0.49 13.72
C GLU A 1023 -14.18 -0.41 14.17
N SER A 1024 -13.71 -1.41 14.91
CA SER A 1024 -12.33 -1.48 15.39
C SER A 1024 -11.31 -1.50 14.25
N ALA A 1025 -11.53 -2.35 13.24
CA ALA A 1025 -10.69 -2.41 12.05
C ALA A 1025 -10.65 -1.08 11.29
N MET A 1026 -11.81 -0.43 11.11
CA MET A 1026 -11.88 0.86 10.43
C MET A 1026 -11.19 1.98 11.23
N ARG A 1027 -11.26 1.96 12.57
CA ARG A 1027 -10.51 2.90 13.42
C ARG A 1027 -9.00 2.74 13.23
N MET A 1028 -8.49 1.51 13.12
CA MET A 1028 -7.08 1.27 12.81
C MET A 1028 -6.69 1.84 11.43
N VAL A 1029 -7.54 1.69 10.42
CA VAL A 1029 -7.33 2.31 9.10
C VAL A 1029 -7.26 3.84 9.19
N MET A 1030 -8.17 4.47 9.95
CA MET A 1030 -8.16 5.92 10.12
C MET A 1030 -6.90 6.44 10.82
N VAL A 1031 -6.38 5.70 11.81
CA VAL A 1031 -5.09 6.03 12.43
C VAL A 1031 -3.99 6.02 11.37
N GLY A 1032 -3.93 5.00 10.50
CA GLY A 1032 -2.98 4.94 9.39
C GLY A 1032 -3.14 6.11 8.40
N ALA A 1033 -4.38 6.45 8.03
CA ALA A 1033 -4.66 7.56 7.11
C ALA A 1033 -4.25 8.92 7.69
N PHE A 1034 -4.45 9.13 9.00
CA PHE A 1034 -4.02 10.34 9.69
C PHE A 1034 -2.49 10.48 9.68
N VAL A 1035 -1.77 9.39 9.95
CA VAL A 1035 -0.30 9.36 9.87
C VAL A 1035 0.18 9.69 8.44
N SER A 1036 -0.49 9.16 7.41
CA SER A 1036 -0.15 9.44 6.00
C SER A 1036 -0.38 10.91 5.60
N ARG A 1037 -1.52 11.51 5.94
CA ARG A 1037 -1.80 12.91 5.58
C ARG A 1037 -0.89 13.89 6.28
N ARG A 1038 -0.46 13.57 7.49
CA ARG A 1038 0.54 14.38 8.19
C ARG A 1038 1.84 14.42 7.37
N ALA A 1039 2.28 13.27 6.84
CA ALA A 1039 3.46 13.20 5.99
C ALA A 1039 3.27 13.95 4.65
N GLU A 1040 2.08 13.88 4.03
CA GLU A 1040 1.76 14.62 2.78
C GLU A 1040 1.75 16.14 2.98
N ARG A 1041 1.17 16.63 4.09
CA ARG A 1041 1.18 18.08 4.40
C ARG A 1041 2.58 18.62 4.65
N GLU A 1042 3.44 17.82 5.28
CA GLU A 1042 4.86 18.15 5.46
C GLU A 1042 5.63 18.17 4.12
N LEU A 1043 5.13 17.48 3.08
CA LEU A 1043 5.65 17.51 1.71
C LEU A 1043 5.06 18.68 0.88
N GLU A 1044 3.79 19.00 1.03
CA GLU A 1044 3.12 20.11 0.33
C GLU A 1044 3.57 21.48 0.84
N SER A 1045 3.82 21.65 2.14
CA SER A 1045 4.35 22.93 2.66
C SER A 1045 5.71 23.27 2.04
N LYS A 1046 6.52 22.26 1.73
CA LYS A 1046 7.81 22.41 1.01
C LYS A 1046 7.62 22.74 -0.48
N ARG A 1047 6.46 22.43 -1.09
CA ARG A 1047 6.12 22.79 -2.48
C ARG A 1047 5.51 24.19 -2.58
N CYS A 1048 4.64 24.59 -1.65
CA CYS A 1048 4.05 25.93 -1.62
C CYS A 1048 5.09 27.05 -1.42
N GLU A 1049 6.19 26.78 -0.69
CA GLU A 1049 7.32 27.73 -0.61
C GLU A 1049 8.00 27.98 -1.97
N CYS A 1050 7.87 27.06 -2.93
CA CYS A 1050 8.39 27.26 -4.30
C CYS A 1050 7.42 28.05 -5.19
N ASP A 1051 6.10 27.81 -5.11
CA ASP A 1051 5.11 28.51 -5.94
C ASP A 1051 4.88 29.98 -5.49
N LEU A 1052 4.95 30.27 -4.18
CA LEU A 1052 4.91 31.65 -3.68
C LEU A 1052 6.17 32.45 -4.05
N ALA A 1053 7.33 31.79 -4.18
CA ALA A 1053 8.55 32.41 -4.67
C ALA A 1053 8.47 32.76 -6.18
N ASP A 1054 7.80 31.93 -6.98
CA ASP A 1054 7.56 32.19 -8.41
C ASP A 1054 6.52 33.28 -8.65
N GLU A 1055 5.54 33.47 -7.75
CA GLU A 1055 4.56 34.57 -7.83
C GLU A 1055 5.14 35.91 -7.30
N PHE A 1056 6.04 35.86 -6.30
CA PHE A 1056 6.83 37.02 -5.85
C PHE A 1056 7.92 37.45 -6.84
N ALA A 1057 8.37 36.56 -7.73
CA ALA A 1057 9.31 36.89 -8.80
C ALA A 1057 8.62 37.46 -10.06
N ARG A 1058 7.28 37.35 -10.15
CA ARG A 1058 6.45 37.93 -11.22
C ARG A 1058 5.84 39.30 -10.88
N LEU A 1059 5.74 39.63 -9.59
CA LEU A 1059 5.46 40.97 -9.07
C LEU A 1059 6.76 41.77 -8.94
#